data_AF-A0A7V2P7L0-F1
#
_entry.id   AF-A0A7V2P7L0-F1
#
_cell.length_a   1.000
_cell.length_b   1.000
_cell.length_c   1.000
_cell.angle_alpha   90.00
_cell.angle_beta   90.00
_cell.angle_gamma   90.00
#
_symmetry.space_group_name_H-M   'P 1'
#
loop_
_entity.id
_entity.type
_entity.pdbx_description
1 polymer ?
#
loop_
_entity_poly.entity_id
_entity_poly.type
_entity_poly.pdbx_seq_one_letter_code
_entity_poly.pdbx_strand_id
1 'polypeptide(L)'
;MMPRWRRISLLYVAILFGGIALIAFALQPSGPRPEEIPLSEIINASQANQIEELVVEGEWLTATTKDGRELRSYKGEVSIFEIEGLVLDDVEYDIRPAGLNWGNIILSFLPLLLLGGLIFFLFFRARGANTQAMSFGRSRARLFPGDKPSVTFDDVAGVDEAKQELSEVVEFLKSREKFQDVGARIPRGILLVGPPGTGKTLLARAIAGEAGVPYFSISGSEFVEMFVGVGASRVRDLFDQAKRNTPCIIFIDEIDAVGRHRGAGLGGSHDEREQTLNQILTEMDGFDTNTNVIVLAATNRPDILDPALLRPGRFDRRVVLDLPDVAGRVAILQVHCKGKPLAEEVKLDVLAKETVGFSGADLANLVNEAAILAARRNEKTIHMPDFEESIDRVIAGPERKSRRISDKEKEITAYHEAGHALVAWILPNADPPHKISIVARGMALGYAKHLTEDRYLWTPSQFNDLIAGFLAGHTAEQLIFNEASTGAQDDIRRATSLARRMVTDFGMSDKLGLRTFGERQEMVFLGREISEQKDYSDRVALEIDREVDRIIRNAHKVATKVLTENKAKLIHLAQTLIAKETLDGEVLEAVLKGPVPPEAEAQVPVAATTPVAEEKPKPQKKRRVKKAPVVGPILPEPSSGSV
;
A
#
# COMPACT_ATOMS: atom_id res chain seq x y z
N MET A 1 2.13 -12.09 46.86
CA MET A 1 3.21 -11.67 45.92
C MET A 1 2.69 -10.53 45.05
N MET A 2 3.29 -9.34 45.07
CA MET A 2 2.84 -8.23 44.22
C MET A 2 3.12 -8.48 42.72
N PRO A 3 2.23 -8.07 41.80
CA PRO A 3 2.42 -8.22 40.36
C PRO A 3 3.72 -7.57 39.86
N ARG A 4 4.37 -8.19 38.87
CA ARG A 4 5.68 -7.78 38.32
C ARG A 4 5.70 -6.31 37.85
N TRP A 5 4.59 -5.82 37.28
CA TRP A 5 4.47 -4.44 36.82
C TRP A 5 4.41 -3.42 37.97
N ARG A 6 3.78 -3.76 39.11
CA ARG A 6 3.75 -2.91 40.31
C ARG A 6 5.13 -2.74 40.95
N ARG A 7 6.01 -3.74 40.83
CA ARG A 7 7.40 -3.64 41.32
C ARG A 7 8.25 -2.73 40.44
N ILE A 8 8.03 -2.76 39.13
CA ILE A 8 8.72 -1.91 38.17
C ILE A 8 8.24 -0.45 38.30
N SER A 9 6.94 -0.23 38.48
CA SER A 9 6.40 1.12 38.68
C SER A 9 6.89 1.76 39.99
N LEU A 10 6.99 0.99 41.08
CA LEU A 10 7.56 1.48 42.34
C LEU A 10 9.04 1.86 42.20
N LEU A 11 9.79 1.15 41.34
CA LEU A 11 11.19 1.48 41.04
C LEU A 11 11.32 2.84 40.34
N TYR A 12 10.51 3.08 39.31
CA TYR A 12 10.55 4.35 38.57
C TYR A 12 10.10 5.53 39.45
N VAL A 13 9.11 5.33 40.31
CA VAL A 13 8.70 6.36 41.29
C VAL A 13 9.82 6.67 42.29
N ALA A 14 10.54 5.65 42.77
CA ALA A 14 11.68 5.86 43.67
C ALA A 14 12.84 6.60 42.98
N ILE A 15 13.15 6.27 41.72
CA ILE A 15 14.17 6.97 40.93
C ILE A 15 13.77 8.43 40.69
N LEU A 16 12.50 8.68 40.35
CA LEU A 16 11.96 10.03 40.14
C LEU A 16 12.08 10.87 41.42
N PHE A 17 11.67 10.34 42.57
CA PHE A 17 11.79 11.04 43.85
C PHE A 17 13.25 11.29 44.24
N GLY A 18 14.15 10.32 43.99
CA GLY A 18 15.59 10.50 44.20
C GLY A 18 16.18 11.61 43.32
N GLY A 19 15.78 11.67 42.05
CA GLY A 19 16.17 12.72 41.12
C GLY A 19 15.67 14.10 41.55
N ILE A 20 14.41 14.21 41.98
CA ILE A 20 13.83 15.46 42.47
C ILE A 20 14.55 15.94 43.73
N ALA A 21 14.83 15.05 44.68
CA ALA A 21 15.56 15.40 45.90
C ALA A 21 16.99 15.90 45.60
N LEU A 22 17.66 15.29 44.62
CA LEU A 22 19.01 15.68 44.20
C LEU A 22 19.02 17.03 43.48
N ILE A 23 18.01 17.31 42.65
CA ILE A 23 17.81 18.61 42.01
C ILE A 23 17.48 19.68 43.06
N ALA A 24 16.61 19.38 44.02
CA ALA A 24 16.27 20.31 45.10
C ALA A 24 17.48 20.66 45.97
N PHE A 25 18.37 19.69 46.23
CA PHE A 25 19.65 19.92 46.92
C PHE A 25 20.62 20.76 46.07
N ALA A 26 20.72 20.50 44.77
CA ALA A 26 21.56 21.27 43.86
C ALA A 26 21.09 22.73 43.68
N LEU A 27 19.80 23.00 43.90
CA LEU A 27 19.18 24.32 43.77
C LEU A 27 19.26 25.17 45.04
N GLN A 28 19.93 24.72 46.11
CA GLN A 28 20.12 25.54 47.30
C GLN A 28 21.02 26.76 46.96
N PRO A 29 20.53 28.00 47.10
CA PRO A 29 21.29 29.18 46.73
C PRO A 29 22.52 29.31 47.63
N SER A 30 23.71 29.42 47.02
CA SER A 30 24.91 29.85 47.72
C SER A 30 24.71 31.31 48.14
N GLY A 31 24.93 31.65 49.41
CA GLY A 31 24.84 33.05 49.89
C GLY A 31 25.73 34.00 49.07
N PRO A 32 25.45 35.33 49.10
CA PRO A 32 26.22 36.31 48.34
C PRO A 32 27.71 36.19 48.69
N ARG A 33 28.55 36.01 47.67
CA ARG A 33 30.00 35.96 47.86
C ARG A 33 30.50 37.40 48.04
N PRO A 34 31.30 37.70 49.08
CA PRO A 34 31.86 39.04 49.27
C PRO A 34 32.72 39.43 48.06
N GLU A 35 32.71 40.72 47.73
CA GLU A 35 33.38 41.25 46.53
C GLU A 35 34.91 41.16 46.70
N GLU A 36 35.59 40.48 45.78
CA GLU A 36 37.05 40.31 45.83
C GLU A 36 37.74 41.53 45.24
N ILE A 37 38.45 42.29 46.08
CA ILE A 37 39.18 43.50 45.70
C ILE A 37 40.68 43.35 46.00
N PRO A 38 41.57 44.08 45.30
CA PRO A 38 43.00 44.08 45.60
C PRO A 38 43.30 44.59 47.02
N LEU A 39 44.34 44.05 47.66
CA LEU A 39 44.72 44.42 49.04
C LEU A 39 44.98 45.93 49.18
N SER A 40 45.48 46.58 48.12
CA SER A 40 45.69 48.02 48.08
C SER A 40 44.40 48.84 48.29
N GLU A 41 43.25 48.33 47.85
CA GLU A 41 41.98 49.03 48.04
C GLU A 41 41.50 48.93 49.50
N ILE A 42 41.71 47.78 50.15
CA ILE A 42 41.46 47.64 51.60
C ILE A 42 42.41 48.55 52.39
N ILE A 43 43.67 48.65 51.98
CA ILE A 43 44.64 49.57 52.61
C ILE A 43 44.19 51.03 52.45
N ASN A 44 43.74 51.43 51.26
CA ASN A 44 43.24 52.79 51.02
C ASN A 44 41.96 53.08 51.83
N ALA A 45 41.02 52.13 51.91
CA ALA A 45 39.80 52.26 52.70
C ALA A 45 40.09 52.32 54.21
N SER A 46 41.10 51.59 54.67
CA SER A 46 41.63 51.64 56.03
C SER A 46 42.24 53.01 56.35
N GLN A 47 43.10 53.54 55.47
CA GLN A 47 43.68 54.88 55.63
C GLN A 47 42.64 56.01 55.61
N ALA A 48 41.54 55.82 54.88
CA ALA A 48 40.40 56.74 54.86
C ALA A 48 39.45 56.59 56.07
N ASN A 49 39.75 55.69 57.02
CA ASN A 49 38.94 55.38 58.21
C ASN A 49 37.50 54.92 57.89
N GLN A 50 37.33 54.19 56.79
CA GLN A 50 36.04 53.68 56.28
C GLN A 50 35.74 52.24 56.68
N ILE A 51 36.70 51.55 57.32
CA ILE A 51 36.54 50.17 57.77
C ILE A 51 36.02 50.15 59.21
N GLU A 52 35.07 49.27 59.50
CA GLU A 52 34.49 49.03 60.82
C GLU A 52 35.07 47.77 61.45
N GLU A 53 35.14 46.67 60.67
CA GLU A 53 35.59 45.36 61.15
C GLU A 53 36.56 44.71 60.15
N LEU A 54 37.61 44.06 60.65
CA LEU A 54 38.55 43.26 59.88
C LEU A 54 38.57 41.81 60.37
N VAL A 55 38.08 40.89 59.55
CA VAL A 55 38.12 39.45 59.83
C VAL A 55 39.21 38.77 59.00
N VAL A 56 40.14 38.13 59.68
CA VAL A 56 41.22 37.35 59.06
C VAL A 56 40.88 35.87 59.13
N GLU A 57 40.69 35.24 57.96
CA GLU A 57 40.47 33.80 57.83
C GLU A 57 41.60 33.17 57.00
N GLY A 58 42.64 32.68 57.68
CA GLY A 58 43.83 32.12 57.02
C GLY A 58 44.59 33.15 56.19
N GLU A 59 44.64 32.95 54.87
CA GLU A 59 45.30 33.85 53.91
C GLU A 59 44.40 34.97 53.38
N TRP A 60 43.14 34.99 53.80
CA TRP A 60 42.14 35.96 53.36
C TRP A 60 41.86 36.99 54.45
N LEU A 61 41.72 38.24 54.02
CA LEU A 61 41.30 39.37 54.83
C LEU A 61 39.94 39.84 54.31
N THR A 62 38.93 39.83 55.17
CA THR A 62 37.61 40.38 54.86
C THR A 62 37.43 41.65 55.68
N ALA A 63 37.18 42.77 55.01
CA ALA A 63 36.91 44.06 55.62
C ALA A 63 35.44 44.40 55.47
N THR A 64 34.79 44.69 56.59
CA THR A 64 33.45 45.27 56.61
C THR A 64 33.59 46.78 56.72
N THR A 65 33.11 47.50 55.70
CA THR A 65 33.07 48.96 55.71
C THR A 65 31.93 49.47 56.58
N LYS A 66 32.04 50.71 57.10
CA LYS A 66 30.97 51.38 57.87
C LYS A 66 29.64 51.52 57.11
N ASP A 67 29.68 51.38 55.78
CA ASP A 67 28.50 51.36 54.90
C ASP A 67 27.86 49.95 54.80
N GLY A 68 28.36 48.96 55.52
CA GLY A 68 27.85 47.58 55.57
C GLY A 68 28.28 46.69 54.40
N ARG A 69 29.28 47.08 53.60
CA ARG A 69 29.80 46.23 52.51
C ARG A 69 30.96 45.37 53.00
N GLU A 70 30.89 44.07 52.69
CA GLU A 70 31.96 43.10 52.92
C GLU A 70 32.87 43.01 51.69
N LEU A 71 34.13 43.38 51.88
CA LEU A 71 35.18 43.39 50.86
C LEU A 71 36.21 42.33 51.23
N ARG A 72 36.55 41.44 50.31
CA ARG A 72 37.52 40.36 50.58
C ARG A 72 38.78 40.55 49.75
N SER A 73 39.95 40.42 50.36
CA SER A 73 41.24 40.44 49.66
C SER A 73 42.13 39.30 50.12
N TYR A 74 43.00 38.84 49.23
CA TYR A 74 44.07 37.93 49.56
C TYR A 74 45.23 38.71 50.21
N LYS A 75 45.59 38.37 51.46
CA LYS A 75 46.76 38.94 52.16
C LYS A 75 48.00 38.05 52.10
N GLY A 76 47.85 36.77 51.72
CA GLY A 76 48.90 35.76 51.80
C GLY A 76 49.24 35.39 53.25
N GLU A 77 50.43 34.82 53.47
CA GLU A 77 50.90 34.40 54.80
C GLU A 77 51.31 35.56 55.72
N VAL A 78 51.32 36.79 55.21
CA VAL A 78 51.73 37.99 55.97
C VAL A 78 50.71 38.29 57.08
N SER A 79 51.20 38.63 58.27
CA SER A 79 50.34 39.03 59.39
C SER A 79 49.72 40.41 59.11
N ILE A 80 48.49 40.65 59.55
CA ILE A 80 47.82 41.96 59.35
C ILE A 80 48.61 43.13 59.95
N PHE A 81 49.43 42.86 60.97
CA PHE A 81 50.29 43.85 61.62
C PHE A 81 51.52 44.23 60.80
N GLU A 82 51.84 43.47 59.76
CA GLU A 82 53.03 43.66 58.91
C GLU A 82 52.67 44.24 57.54
N ILE A 83 51.38 44.48 57.27
CA ILE A 83 50.91 45.06 56.02
C ILE A 83 51.18 46.57 56.04
N GLU A 84 52.20 46.99 55.29
CA GLU A 84 52.64 48.38 55.23
C GLU A 84 51.52 49.30 54.71
N GLY A 85 51.15 50.30 55.51
CA GLY A 85 50.09 51.26 55.20
C GLY A 85 48.69 50.92 55.72
N LEU A 86 48.47 49.74 56.30
CA LEU A 86 47.18 49.40 56.93
C LEU A 86 47.06 50.07 58.31
N VAL A 87 46.03 50.89 58.51
CA VAL A 87 45.74 51.58 59.77
C VAL A 87 44.75 50.75 60.58
N LEU A 88 45.21 50.25 61.73
CA LEU A 88 44.42 49.41 62.65
C LEU A 88 43.88 50.18 63.87
N ASP A 89 44.17 51.49 63.96
CA ASP A 89 43.66 52.33 65.03
C ASP A 89 42.13 52.51 64.85
N ASP A 90 41.35 52.25 65.91
CA ASP A 90 39.88 52.28 65.95
C ASP A 90 39.12 51.27 65.06
N VAL A 91 39.72 50.12 64.70
CA VAL A 91 39.05 49.03 63.96
C VAL A 91 39.01 47.74 64.79
N GLU A 92 37.84 47.09 64.88
CA GLU A 92 37.69 45.79 65.55
C GLU A 92 38.20 44.67 64.63
N TYR A 93 39.11 43.81 65.10
CA TYR A 93 39.63 42.71 64.28
C TYR A 93 39.53 41.34 64.95
N ASP A 94 39.08 40.34 64.18
CA ASP A 94 38.89 38.94 64.60
C ASP A 94 39.73 38.00 63.71
N ILE A 95 40.58 37.16 64.33
CA ILE A 95 41.44 36.21 63.60
C ILE A 95 40.90 34.81 63.83
N ARG A 96 40.28 34.23 62.80
CA ARG A 96 39.69 32.89 62.85
C ARG A 96 40.58 31.85 62.17
N PRO A 97 40.82 30.68 62.79
CA PRO A 97 41.50 29.58 62.12
C PRO A 97 40.59 29.01 61.02
N ALA A 98 41.11 28.90 59.80
CA ALA A 98 40.41 28.23 58.71
C ALA A 98 40.32 26.72 59.01
N GLY A 99 39.17 26.27 59.52
CA GLY A 99 38.88 24.86 59.84
C GLY A 99 37.86 24.24 58.89
N LEU A 100 38.07 22.99 58.48
CA LEU A 100 37.13 22.22 57.65
C LEU A 100 35.88 21.80 58.45
N ASN A 101 34.70 22.26 58.03
CA ASN A 101 33.40 21.87 58.60
C ASN A 101 32.98 20.47 58.12
N TRP A 102 33.53 19.42 58.74
CA TRP A 102 33.26 18.01 58.42
C TRP A 102 31.76 17.65 58.41
N GLY A 103 30.93 18.32 59.22
CA GLY A 103 29.48 18.09 59.26
C GLY A 103 28.78 18.39 57.92
N ASN A 104 29.12 19.50 57.26
CA ASN A 104 28.54 19.86 55.96
C ASN A 104 29.07 18.99 54.82
N ILE A 105 30.32 18.52 54.94
CA ILE A 105 30.93 17.63 53.95
C ILE A 105 30.21 16.27 53.98
N ILE A 106 29.97 15.69 55.15
CA ILE A 106 29.30 14.38 55.24
C ILE A 106 27.84 14.47 54.77
N LEU A 107 27.13 15.55 55.13
CA LEU A 107 25.73 15.74 54.73
C LEU A 107 25.58 15.91 53.21
N SER A 108 26.55 16.55 52.54
CA SER A 108 26.50 16.76 51.09
C SER A 108 26.77 15.49 50.28
N PHE A 109 27.51 14.52 50.84
CA PHE A 109 27.73 13.21 50.21
C PHE A 109 26.64 12.18 50.51
N LEU A 110 25.76 12.41 51.49
CA LEU A 110 24.69 11.48 51.88
C LEU A 110 23.72 11.13 50.72
N PRO A 111 23.27 12.09 49.89
CA PRO A 111 22.43 11.78 48.73
C PRO A 111 23.15 10.92 47.68
N LEU A 112 24.45 11.18 47.46
CA LEU A 112 25.27 10.42 46.52
C LEU A 112 25.51 8.98 47.00
N LEU A 113 25.75 8.80 48.30
CA LEU A 113 25.90 7.47 48.91
C LEU A 113 24.61 6.66 48.89
N LEU A 114 23.44 7.29 49.14
CA LEU A 114 22.14 6.61 49.04
C LEU A 114 21.84 6.16 47.60
N LEU A 115 22.14 7.01 46.61
CA LEU A 115 21.96 6.67 45.21
C LEU A 115 22.93 5.55 44.78
N GLY A 116 24.20 5.65 45.17
CA GLY A 116 25.21 4.62 44.92
C GLY A 116 24.85 3.28 45.56
N GLY A 117 24.37 3.29 46.81
CA GLY A 117 23.90 2.11 47.52
C GLY A 117 22.68 1.46 46.85
N LEU A 118 21.72 2.26 46.38
CA LEU A 118 20.56 1.76 45.64
C LEU A 118 20.97 1.11 44.31
N ILE A 119 21.87 1.75 43.55
CA ILE A 119 22.41 1.20 42.30
C ILE A 119 23.17 -0.10 42.57
N PHE A 120 24.03 -0.13 43.60
CA PHE A 120 24.77 -1.33 43.98
C PHE A 120 23.84 -2.48 44.38
N PHE A 121 22.79 -2.20 45.16
CA PHE A 121 21.78 -3.19 45.54
C PHE A 121 21.00 -3.75 44.32
N LEU A 122 20.68 -2.90 43.34
CA LEU A 122 20.05 -3.33 42.08
C LEU A 122 20.99 -4.20 41.24
N PHE A 123 22.27 -3.84 41.12
CA PHE A 123 23.26 -4.65 40.42
C PHE A 123 23.48 -6.01 41.07
N PHE A 124 23.49 -6.06 42.41
CA PHE A 124 23.66 -7.31 43.15
C PHE A 124 22.45 -8.26 42.97
N ARG A 125 21.25 -7.70 42.79
CA ARG A 125 20.01 -8.47 42.55
C ARG A 125 19.81 -8.85 41.07
N ALA A 126 20.41 -8.11 40.13
CA ALA A 126 20.31 -8.34 38.69
C ALA A 126 21.21 -9.47 38.16
N ARG A 127 22.18 -9.98 38.94
CA ARG A 127 23.05 -11.10 38.54
C ARG A 127 22.30 -12.40 38.22
N GLY A 128 21.04 -12.56 38.64
CA GLY A 128 20.18 -13.69 38.24
C GLY A 128 19.31 -13.47 36.99
N ALA A 129 19.33 -12.28 36.38
CA ALA A 129 18.49 -11.91 35.23
C ALA A 129 19.28 -11.72 33.92
N ASN A 130 20.61 -11.86 33.97
CA ASN A 130 21.52 -11.52 32.87
C ASN A 130 21.55 -12.55 31.71
N THR A 131 20.69 -13.57 31.75
CA THR A 131 20.53 -14.56 30.67
C THR A 131 19.58 -14.09 29.56
N GLN A 132 18.85 -12.98 29.74
CA GLN A 132 17.86 -12.49 28.76
C GLN A 132 18.35 -11.34 27.86
N ALA A 133 19.41 -10.62 28.23
CA ALA A 133 19.93 -9.53 27.39
C ALA A 133 20.82 -10.03 26.23
N MET A 134 21.52 -11.16 26.39
CA MET A 134 22.28 -11.81 25.30
C MET A 134 21.39 -12.54 24.27
N SER A 135 20.09 -12.72 24.56
CA SER A 135 19.15 -13.38 23.62
C SER A 135 18.47 -12.42 22.64
N PHE A 136 18.85 -11.15 22.61
CA PHE A 136 18.30 -10.17 21.64
C PHE A 136 18.98 -10.23 20.27
N GLY A 137 20.23 -10.71 20.21
CA GLY A 137 21.00 -10.87 18.95
C GLY A 137 20.91 -12.27 18.31
N ARG A 138 20.38 -13.25 19.05
CA ARG A 138 19.94 -14.52 18.47
C ARG A 138 18.42 -14.43 18.37
N SER A 139 17.93 -14.17 17.17
CA SER A 139 16.62 -14.63 16.74
C SER A 139 16.36 -15.96 17.47
N ARG A 140 15.35 -16.03 18.36
CA ARG A 140 14.78 -17.33 18.72
C ARG A 140 14.28 -17.87 17.41
N ALA A 141 15.12 -18.66 16.73
CA ALA A 141 14.85 -19.20 15.43
C ALA A 141 13.44 -19.79 15.52
N ARG A 142 12.48 -19.15 14.84
CA ARG A 142 11.30 -19.89 14.42
C ARG A 142 11.90 -21.04 13.63
N LEU A 143 11.87 -22.23 14.23
CA LEU A 143 12.14 -23.45 13.49
C LEU A 143 11.14 -23.39 12.37
N PHE A 144 11.61 -23.20 11.13
CA PHE A 144 10.74 -23.36 9.98
C PHE A 144 10.58 -24.87 9.87
N PRO A 145 9.44 -25.46 10.26
CA PRO A 145 9.25 -26.88 10.08
C PRO A 145 9.30 -27.10 8.57
N GLY A 146 10.22 -27.93 8.11
CA GLY A 146 10.21 -28.36 6.72
C GLY A 146 8.99 -29.24 6.52
N ASP A 147 7.86 -28.64 6.14
CA ASP A 147 6.64 -29.38 5.85
C ASP A 147 6.86 -30.19 4.58
N LYS A 148 6.31 -31.41 4.55
CA LYS A 148 6.19 -32.20 3.32
C LYS A 148 4.79 -31.96 2.77
N PRO A 149 4.61 -31.06 1.79
CA PRO A 149 3.29 -30.76 1.26
C PRO A 149 2.70 -32.00 0.58
N SER A 150 1.40 -32.20 0.77
CA SER A 150 0.62 -33.25 0.09
C SER A 150 0.13 -32.83 -1.29
N VAL A 151 0.23 -31.54 -1.61
CA VAL A 151 -0.21 -30.96 -2.87
C VAL A 151 0.75 -31.38 -3.97
N THR A 152 0.22 -31.82 -5.11
CA THR A 152 0.99 -32.29 -6.26
C THR A 152 0.62 -31.51 -7.52
N PHE A 153 1.26 -31.82 -8.65
CA PHE A 153 0.91 -31.21 -9.93
C PHE A 153 -0.52 -31.49 -10.40
N ASP A 154 -1.17 -32.55 -9.89
CA ASP A 154 -2.57 -32.85 -10.22
C ASP A 154 -3.55 -31.86 -9.59
N ASP A 155 -3.15 -31.16 -8.52
CA ASP A 155 -3.95 -30.14 -7.85
C ASP A 155 -3.76 -28.74 -8.47
N VAL A 156 -2.89 -28.62 -9.48
CA VAL A 156 -2.59 -27.37 -10.17
C VAL A 156 -2.97 -27.49 -11.65
N ALA A 157 -3.91 -26.65 -12.08
CA ALA A 157 -4.47 -26.65 -13.42
C ALA A 157 -4.33 -25.26 -14.09
N GLY A 158 -4.40 -25.23 -15.42
CA GLY A 158 -4.41 -24.00 -16.22
C GLY A 158 -3.04 -23.31 -16.37
N VAL A 159 -1.95 -23.98 -16.03
CA VAL A 159 -0.56 -23.49 -16.14
C VAL A 159 0.36 -24.60 -16.68
N ASP A 160 -0.05 -25.25 -17.76
CA ASP A 160 0.60 -26.47 -18.27
C ASP A 160 2.02 -26.22 -18.77
N GLU A 161 2.27 -25.06 -19.40
CA GLU A 161 3.60 -24.65 -19.85
C GLU A 161 4.55 -24.48 -18.66
N ALA A 162 4.08 -23.80 -17.60
CA ALA A 162 4.86 -23.62 -16.39
C ALA A 162 5.14 -24.97 -15.69
N LYS A 163 4.15 -25.87 -15.66
CA LYS A 163 4.33 -27.24 -15.11
C LYS A 163 5.36 -28.03 -15.90
N GLN A 164 5.34 -27.95 -17.23
CA GLN A 164 6.31 -28.61 -18.08
C GLN A 164 7.72 -28.06 -17.82
N GLU A 165 7.87 -26.74 -17.73
CA GLU A 165 9.15 -26.09 -17.45
C GLU A 165 9.72 -26.48 -16.07
N LEU A 166 8.83 -26.57 -15.08
CA LEU A 166 9.19 -26.92 -13.69
C LEU A 166 9.33 -28.43 -13.47
N SER A 167 8.90 -29.27 -14.41
CA SER A 167 9.08 -30.73 -14.34
C SER A 167 10.56 -31.12 -14.35
N GLU A 168 11.40 -30.35 -15.05
CA GLU A 168 12.86 -30.52 -15.05
C GLU A 168 13.45 -30.33 -13.64
N VAL A 169 12.90 -29.38 -12.89
CA VAL A 169 13.32 -29.03 -11.52
C VAL A 169 12.95 -30.16 -10.57
N VAL A 170 11.75 -30.72 -10.73
CA VAL A 170 11.29 -31.91 -9.99
C VAL A 170 12.19 -33.11 -10.29
N GLU A 171 12.47 -33.38 -11.57
CA GLU A 171 13.31 -34.52 -11.97
C GLU A 171 14.72 -34.36 -11.40
N PHE A 172 15.26 -33.15 -11.38
CA PHE A 172 16.54 -32.87 -10.76
C PHE A 172 16.55 -33.18 -9.25
N LEU A 173 15.52 -32.74 -8.51
CA LEU A 173 15.41 -33.02 -7.08
C LEU A 173 15.27 -34.53 -6.80
N LYS A 174 14.65 -35.29 -7.71
CA LYS A 174 14.52 -36.76 -7.63
C LYS A 174 15.78 -37.51 -8.06
N SER A 175 16.53 -37.03 -9.06
CA SER A 175 17.58 -37.79 -9.75
C SER A 175 18.75 -36.91 -10.19
N ARG A 176 19.44 -36.30 -9.22
CA ARG A 176 20.58 -35.41 -9.46
C ARG A 176 21.73 -36.03 -10.26
N GLU A 177 22.08 -37.29 -9.99
CA GLU A 177 23.24 -37.96 -10.61
C GLU A 177 23.17 -37.92 -12.14
N LYS A 178 21.97 -38.16 -12.69
CA LYS A 178 21.67 -38.08 -14.12
C LYS A 178 22.08 -36.76 -14.76
N PHE A 179 21.91 -35.63 -14.05
CA PHE A 179 22.25 -34.30 -14.54
C PHE A 179 23.74 -33.96 -14.35
N GLN A 180 24.36 -34.50 -13.29
CA GLN A 180 25.80 -34.32 -13.05
C GLN A 180 26.66 -35.07 -14.06
N ASP A 181 26.26 -36.28 -14.45
CA ASP A 181 26.99 -37.12 -15.40
C ASP A 181 27.13 -36.46 -16.78
N VAL A 182 26.15 -35.65 -17.18
CA VAL A 182 26.16 -34.89 -18.44
C VAL A 182 26.73 -33.47 -18.28
N GLY A 183 27.17 -33.09 -17.08
CA GLY A 183 27.76 -31.78 -16.80
C GLY A 183 26.76 -30.62 -16.82
N ALA A 184 25.46 -30.88 -16.69
CA ALA A 184 24.44 -29.84 -16.68
C ALA A 184 24.53 -28.99 -15.40
N ARG A 185 24.51 -27.66 -15.56
CA ARG A 185 24.45 -26.72 -14.44
C ARG A 185 22.99 -26.49 -14.06
N ILE A 186 22.72 -26.58 -12.77
CA ILE A 186 21.36 -26.48 -12.22
C ILE A 186 21.05 -25.02 -11.91
N PRO A 187 19.83 -24.55 -12.23
CA PRO A 187 19.40 -23.23 -11.81
C PRO A 187 19.34 -23.16 -10.28
N ARG A 188 20.03 -22.18 -9.71
CA ARG A 188 20.06 -21.98 -8.25
C ARG A 188 18.77 -21.35 -7.75
N GLY A 189 18.13 -20.56 -8.61
CA GLY A 189 16.92 -19.84 -8.26
C GLY A 189 15.97 -19.68 -9.44
N ILE A 190 14.68 -19.82 -9.14
CA ILE A 190 13.61 -19.68 -10.13
C ILE A 190 12.66 -18.60 -9.65
N LEU A 191 12.41 -17.61 -10.50
CA LEU A 191 11.46 -16.54 -10.23
C LEU A 191 10.13 -16.84 -10.94
N LEU A 192 9.09 -17.07 -10.15
CA LEU A 192 7.70 -17.18 -10.57
C LEU A 192 7.11 -15.77 -10.71
N VAL A 193 6.71 -15.41 -11.91
CA VAL A 193 6.21 -14.07 -12.25
C VAL A 193 4.78 -14.19 -12.74
N GLY A 194 3.88 -13.35 -12.25
CA GLY A 194 2.53 -13.29 -12.82
C GLY A 194 1.57 -12.48 -11.98
N PRO A 195 0.35 -12.19 -12.46
CA PRO A 195 -0.68 -11.50 -11.70
C PRO A 195 -1.01 -12.19 -10.36
N PRO A 196 -1.56 -11.47 -9.37
CA PRO A 196 -2.02 -12.09 -8.14
C PRO A 196 -3.08 -13.17 -8.44
N GLY A 197 -3.12 -14.22 -7.63
CA GLY A 197 -4.14 -15.27 -7.75
C GLY A 197 -3.91 -16.32 -8.84
N THR A 198 -2.80 -16.29 -9.60
CA THR A 198 -2.46 -17.32 -10.62
C THR A 198 -1.86 -18.61 -10.04
N GLY A 199 -1.85 -18.78 -8.73
CA GLY A 199 -1.40 -20.03 -8.09
C GLY A 199 0.12 -20.17 -7.93
N LYS A 200 0.90 -19.09 -7.96
CA LYS A 200 2.37 -19.12 -7.75
C LYS A 200 2.80 -19.90 -6.48
N THR A 201 2.19 -19.57 -5.34
CA THR A 201 2.45 -20.24 -4.05
C THR A 201 1.97 -21.69 -4.06
N LEU A 202 0.86 -21.99 -4.75
CA LEU A 202 0.34 -23.35 -4.89
C LEU A 202 1.27 -24.22 -5.75
N LEU A 203 1.76 -23.67 -6.86
CA LEU A 203 2.70 -24.33 -7.76
C LEU A 203 4.03 -24.61 -7.06
N ALA A 204 4.56 -23.67 -6.27
CA ALA A 204 5.78 -23.89 -5.49
C ALA A 204 5.64 -25.05 -4.50
N ARG A 205 4.48 -25.16 -3.82
CA ARG A 205 4.16 -26.30 -2.94
C ARG A 205 4.02 -27.60 -3.72
N ALA A 206 3.41 -27.54 -4.90
CA ALA A 206 3.23 -28.70 -5.76
C ALA A 206 4.56 -29.28 -6.27
N ILE A 207 5.55 -28.43 -6.60
CA ILE A 207 6.91 -28.88 -6.96
C ILE A 207 7.54 -29.67 -5.81
N ALA A 208 7.43 -29.15 -4.57
CA ALA A 208 8.00 -29.82 -3.40
C ALA A 208 7.30 -31.15 -3.09
N GLY A 209 5.97 -31.19 -3.21
CA GLY A 209 5.18 -32.40 -3.00
C GLY A 209 5.45 -33.46 -4.06
N GLU A 210 5.55 -33.04 -5.32
CA GLU A 210 5.92 -33.91 -6.44
C GLU A 210 7.32 -34.50 -6.27
N ALA A 211 8.29 -33.68 -5.83
CA ALA A 211 9.66 -34.12 -5.55
C ALA A 211 9.81 -34.89 -4.22
N GLY A 212 8.83 -34.82 -3.31
CA GLY A 212 8.88 -35.45 -2.00
C GLY A 212 9.91 -34.85 -1.03
N VAL A 213 10.30 -33.58 -1.22
CA VAL A 213 11.36 -32.90 -0.46
C VAL A 213 10.77 -31.91 0.56
N PRO A 214 11.50 -31.56 1.66
CA PRO A 214 11.09 -30.51 2.58
C PRO A 214 10.88 -29.16 1.89
N TYR A 215 9.83 -28.46 2.30
CA TYR A 215 9.44 -27.14 1.77
C TYR A 215 9.53 -26.08 2.87
N PHE A 216 10.40 -25.08 2.69
CA PHE A 216 10.53 -23.94 3.58
C PHE A 216 9.88 -22.71 2.95
N SER A 217 8.81 -22.18 3.56
CA SER A 217 8.09 -21.02 3.04
C SER A 217 8.30 -19.80 3.93
N ILE A 218 8.59 -18.66 3.34
CA ILE A 218 8.65 -17.37 4.02
C ILE A 218 8.07 -16.28 3.12
N SER A 219 7.40 -15.28 3.71
CA SER A 219 7.01 -14.08 2.97
C SER A 219 8.14 -13.07 2.97
N GLY A 220 8.38 -12.41 1.83
CA GLY A 220 9.37 -11.34 1.67
C GLY A 220 9.12 -10.18 2.63
N SER A 221 7.86 -9.92 2.99
CA SER A 221 7.50 -8.91 3.99
C SER A 221 7.94 -9.27 5.41
N GLU A 222 8.16 -10.55 5.75
CA GLU A 222 8.69 -10.96 7.07
C GLU A 222 10.16 -10.60 7.28
N PHE A 223 10.86 -10.25 6.20
CA PHE A 223 12.24 -9.79 6.25
C PHE A 223 12.38 -8.30 6.49
N VAL A 224 11.29 -7.52 6.36
CA VAL A 224 11.29 -6.07 6.53
C VAL A 224 10.83 -5.73 7.95
N GLU A 225 11.76 -5.35 8.80
CA GLU A 225 11.54 -5.06 10.22
C GLU A 225 12.07 -3.66 10.60
N MET A 226 11.59 -3.09 11.71
CA MET A 226 12.03 -1.77 12.19
C MET A 226 13.50 -1.73 12.67
N PHE A 227 14.10 -2.90 12.92
CA PHE A 227 15.46 -3.01 13.46
C PHE A 227 16.44 -3.47 12.38
N VAL A 228 17.44 -2.63 12.12
CA VAL A 228 18.53 -2.91 11.16
C VAL A 228 19.22 -4.23 11.50
N GLY A 229 19.42 -5.08 10.50
CA GLY A 229 20.14 -6.35 10.61
C GLY A 229 19.32 -7.56 11.06
N VAL A 230 18.06 -7.37 11.52
CA VAL A 230 17.19 -8.49 11.89
C VAL A 230 16.80 -9.30 10.65
N GLY A 231 16.40 -8.65 9.55
CA GLY A 231 16.09 -9.31 8.28
C GLY A 231 17.26 -10.16 7.77
N ALA A 232 18.46 -9.58 7.69
CA ALA A 232 19.68 -10.29 7.30
C ALA A 232 19.99 -11.51 8.20
N SER A 233 19.79 -11.43 9.52
CA SER A 233 19.97 -12.60 10.39
C SER A 233 18.97 -13.73 10.08
N ARG A 234 17.71 -13.40 9.79
CA ARG A 234 16.69 -14.41 9.44
C ARG A 234 17.01 -15.09 8.13
N VAL A 235 17.52 -14.34 7.14
CA VAL A 235 17.98 -14.92 5.87
C VAL A 235 19.09 -15.94 6.13
N ARG A 236 20.12 -15.61 6.94
CA ARG A 236 21.17 -16.59 7.28
C ARG A 236 20.60 -17.83 7.95
N ASP A 237 19.74 -17.65 8.95
CA ASP A 237 19.14 -18.75 9.69
C ASP A 237 18.31 -19.67 8.78
N LEU A 238 17.55 -19.10 7.84
CA LEU A 238 16.75 -19.83 6.85
C LEU A 238 17.64 -20.68 5.94
N PHE A 239 18.69 -20.09 5.37
CA PHE A 239 19.61 -20.78 4.47
C PHE A 239 20.42 -21.84 5.19
N ASP A 240 20.84 -21.61 6.44
CA ASP A 240 21.53 -22.62 7.25
C ASP A 240 20.63 -23.81 7.61
N GLN A 241 19.34 -23.58 7.86
CA GLN A 241 18.36 -24.66 8.06
C GLN A 241 18.14 -25.45 6.77
N ALA A 242 18.04 -24.79 5.62
CA ALA A 242 17.90 -25.44 4.33
C ALA A 242 19.11 -26.30 3.99
N LYS A 243 20.34 -25.79 4.21
CA LYS A 243 21.60 -26.54 4.01
C LYS A 243 21.61 -27.85 4.80
N ARG A 244 21.09 -27.85 6.04
CA ARG A 244 21.00 -29.05 6.91
C ARG A 244 19.95 -30.07 6.46
N ASN A 245 18.94 -29.65 5.69
CA ASN A 245 17.82 -30.48 5.26
C ASN A 245 17.82 -30.73 3.74
N THR A 246 19.01 -30.84 3.16
CA THR A 246 19.21 -31.08 1.71
C THR A 246 18.84 -32.52 1.33
N PRO A 247 18.14 -32.79 0.21
CA PRO A 247 17.58 -31.83 -0.76
C PRO A 247 16.31 -31.14 -0.25
N CYS A 248 16.16 -29.83 -0.51
CA CYS A 248 14.96 -29.07 -0.12
C CYS A 248 14.68 -27.90 -1.05
N ILE A 249 13.49 -27.30 -0.89
CA ILE A 249 13.06 -26.08 -1.58
C ILE A 249 12.89 -24.95 -0.56
N ILE A 250 13.44 -23.78 -0.86
CA ILE A 250 13.14 -22.52 -0.19
C ILE A 250 12.19 -21.73 -1.09
N PHE A 251 11.03 -21.32 -0.57
CA PHE A 251 10.09 -20.45 -1.26
C PHE A 251 9.98 -19.10 -0.56
N ILE A 252 10.24 -18.02 -1.31
CA ILE A 252 10.12 -16.64 -0.88
C ILE A 252 8.96 -15.99 -1.64
N ASP A 253 7.81 -15.83 -0.98
CA ASP A 253 6.68 -15.09 -1.55
C ASP A 253 6.94 -13.58 -1.50
N GLU A 254 6.28 -12.78 -2.33
CA GLU A 254 6.39 -11.31 -2.35
C GLU A 254 7.85 -10.81 -2.28
N ILE A 255 8.75 -11.38 -3.09
CA ILE A 255 10.18 -11.02 -3.05
C ILE A 255 10.41 -9.54 -3.35
N ASP A 256 9.46 -8.87 -4.02
CA ASP A 256 9.47 -7.43 -4.27
C ASP A 256 9.40 -6.56 -2.99
N ALA A 257 9.03 -7.12 -1.84
CA ALA A 257 9.12 -6.41 -0.56
C ALA A 257 10.57 -6.09 -0.15
N VAL A 258 11.52 -6.99 -0.47
CA VAL A 258 12.96 -6.83 -0.16
C VAL A 258 13.81 -6.57 -1.40
N GLY A 259 13.37 -7.06 -2.55
CA GLY A 259 14.10 -7.04 -3.82
C GLY A 259 13.86 -5.81 -4.67
N ARG A 260 13.22 -4.76 -4.14
CA ARG A 260 12.88 -3.55 -4.90
C ARG A 260 14.13 -2.74 -5.26
N HIS A 261 14.20 -2.25 -6.50
CA HIS A 261 15.25 -1.35 -6.96
C HIS A 261 15.32 -0.06 -6.12
N ARG A 262 16.55 0.47 -5.96
CA ARG A 262 16.81 1.75 -5.31
C ARG A 262 15.96 2.86 -5.93
N GLY A 263 15.15 3.51 -5.10
CA GLY A 263 14.54 4.82 -5.38
C GLY A 263 15.28 5.90 -4.59
N ALA A 264 15.27 7.14 -5.09
CA ALA A 264 15.90 8.31 -4.44
C ALA A 264 15.14 8.76 -3.17
N GLY A 265 14.97 7.85 -2.21
CA GLY A 265 14.31 8.09 -0.94
C GLY A 265 15.25 8.61 0.11
N LEU A 266 15.10 9.89 0.48
CA LEU A 266 15.67 10.44 1.70
C LEU A 266 14.99 9.80 2.93
N GLY A 267 15.53 8.68 3.42
CA GLY A 267 15.08 8.07 4.68
C GLY A 267 15.69 6.70 4.98
N GLY A 268 16.19 6.51 6.21
CA GLY A 268 16.92 5.32 6.69
C GLY A 268 16.16 3.99 6.73
N SER A 269 14.95 3.91 6.16
CA SER A 269 14.24 2.63 5.93
C SER A 269 14.83 1.83 4.76
N HIS A 270 15.61 2.49 3.87
CA HIS A 270 16.26 1.81 2.76
C HIS A 270 17.39 0.87 3.20
N ASP A 271 18.11 1.20 4.27
CA ASP A 271 19.33 0.49 4.67
C ASP A 271 19.04 -0.96 5.11
N GLU A 272 17.90 -1.20 5.76
CA GLU A 272 17.50 -2.53 6.25
C GLU A 272 17.08 -3.48 5.11
N ARG A 273 16.30 -2.98 4.15
CA ARG A 273 15.92 -3.73 2.96
C ARG A 273 17.14 -4.08 2.11
N GLU A 274 18.02 -3.11 1.90
CA GLU A 274 19.26 -3.32 1.14
C GLU A 274 20.19 -4.33 1.80
N GLN A 275 20.35 -4.25 3.13
CA GLN A 275 21.17 -5.21 3.86
C GLN A 275 20.59 -6.63 3.74
N THR A 276 19.28 -6.75 3.84
CA THR A 276 18.61 -8.05 3.76
C THR A 276 18.64 -8.62 2.35
N LEU A 277 18.44 -7.79 1.32
CA LEU A 277 18.62 -8.16 -0.08
C LEU A 277 20.05 -8.66 -0.35
N ASN A 278 21.06 -7.88 0.04
CA ASN A 278 22.46 -8.27 -0.13
C ASN A 278 22.80 -9.57 0.61
N GLN A 279 22.18 -9.84 1.75
CA GLN A 279 22.32 -11.11 2.44
C GLN A 279 21.73 -12.27 1.64
N ILE A 280 20.54 -12.11 1.03
CA ILE A 280 19.95 -13.14 0.15
C ILE A 280 20.90 -13.42 -1.02
N LEU A 281 21.41 -12.37 -1.66
CA LEU A 281 22.35 -12.49 -2.77
C LEU A 281 23.64 -13.22 -2.36
N THR A 282 24.18 -12.89 -1.18
CA THR A 282 25.39 -13.52 -0.64
C THR A 282 25.17 -15.00 -0.35
N GLU A 283 24.02 -15.37 0.23
CA GLU A 283 23.69 -16.79 0.49
C GLU A 283 23.45 -17.57 -0.81
N MET A 284 22.84 -16.96 -1.83
CA MET A 284 22.65 -17.58 -3.15
C MET A 284 23.97 -17.81 -3.89
N ASP A 285 24.86 -16.82 -3.88
CA ASP A 285 26.19 -16.92 -4.48
C ASP A 285 27.07 -17.93 -3.70
N GLY A 286 26.87 -18.01 -2.38
CA GLY A 286 27.61 -18.86 -1.45
C GLY A 286 27.27 -20.36 -1.49
N PHE A 287 26.28 -20.80 -2.27
CA PHE A 287 26.04 -22.23 -2.46
C PHE A 287 27.21 -22.89 -3.20
N ASP A 288 27.73 -23.98 -2.64
CA ASP A 288 28.57 -24.89 -3.41
C ASP A 288 27.67 -25.59 -4.45
N THR A 289 28.24 -25.90 -5.61
CA THR A 289 27.65 -26.76 -6.65
C THR A 289 27.15 -28.11 -6.09
N ASN A 290 27.62 -28.48 -4.89
CA ASN A 290 27.25 -29.70 -4.19
C ASN A 290 26.00 -29.66 -3.31
N THR A 291 25.40 -28.49 -3.07
CA THR A 291 24.22 -28.35 -2.20
C THR A 291 22.92 -28.44 -3.01
N ASN A 292 22.04 -29.42 -2.75
CA ASN A 292 20.74 -29.58 -3.44
C ASN A 292 19.67 -28.67 -2.84
N VAL A 293 19.87 -27.36 -2.91
CA VAL A 293 18.90 -26.37 -2.45
C VAL A 293 18.45 -25.56 -3.65
N ILE A 294 17.14 -25.48 -3.86
CA ILE A 294 16.54 -24.66 -4.92
C ILE A 294 15.76 -23.53 -4.28
N VAL A 295 16.03 -22.29 -4.71
CA VAL A 295 15.33 -21.11 -4.23
C VAL A 295 14.25 -20.71 -5.23
N LEU A 296 13.00 -20.89 -4.87
CA LEU A 296 11.85 -20.37 -5.59
C LEU A 296 11.48 -19.00 -5.01
N ALA A 297 11.19 -18.02 -5.87
CA ALA A 297 10.65 -16.74 -5.45
C ALA A 297 9.41 -16.40 -6.26
N ALA A 298 8.43 -15.71 -5.68
CA ALA A 298 7.25 -15.24 -6.38
C ALA A 298 7.16 -13.72 -6.33
N THR A 299 6.75 -13.10 -7.44
CA THR A 299 6.41 -11.68 -7.49
C THR A 299 5.24 -11.42 -8.41
N ASN A 300 4.46 -10.38 -8.09
CA ASN A 300 3.46 -9.81 -8.98
C ASN A 300 4.03 -8.65 -9.83
N ARG A 301 5.25 -8.18 -9.51
CA ARG A 301 5.84 -6.96 -10.05
C ARG A 301 7.30 -7.18 -10.43
N PRO A 302 7.57 -7.90 -11.53
CA PRO A 302 8.95 -8.17 -11.95
C PRO A 302 9.71 -6.91 -12.39
N ASP A 303 8.99 -5.86 -12.74
CA ASP A 303 9.47 -4.56 -13.22
C ASP A 303 10.20 -3.75 -12.15
N ILE A 304 9.81 -3.88 -10.88
CA ILE A 304 10.42 -3.13 -9.77
C ILE A 304 11.58 -3.85 -9.10
N LEU A 305 11.88 -5.08 -9.52
CA LEU A 305 12.94 -5.88 -8.91
C LEU A 305 14.33 -5.36 -9.29
N ASP A 306 15.27 -5.46 -8.36
CA ASP A 306 16.68 -5.18 -8.60
C ASP A 306 17.24 -6.16 -9.65
N PRO A 307 17.78 -5.68 -10.78
CA PRO A 307 18.42 -6.53 -11.80
C PRO A 307 19.52 -7.43 -11.24
N ALA A 308 20.11 -7.10 -10.10
CA ALA A 308 21.07 -7.95 -9.41
C ALA A 308 20.49 -9.32 -9.05
N LEU A 309 19.19 -9.42 -8.74
CA LEU A 309 18.52 -10.70 -8.47
C LEU A 309 18.44 -11.59 -9.72
N LEU A 310 18.34 -10.98 -10.90
CA LEU A 310 18.13 -11.66 -12.18
C LEU A 310 19.45 -12.07 -12.87
N ARG A 311 20.60 -11.87 -12.22
CA ARG A 311 21.90 -12.24 -12.80
C ARG A 311 22.10 -13.75 -12.76
N PRO A 312 22.82 -14.33 -13.75
CA PRO A 312 23.16 -15.76 -13.75
C PRO A 312 23.79 -16.21 -12.43
N GLY A 313 23.35 -17.35 -11.89
CA GLY A 313 23.75 -17.86 -10.57
C GLY A 313 22.84 -17.44 -9.41
N ARG A 314 21.83 -16.60 -9.66
CA ARG A 314 20.80 -16.20 -8.68
C ARG A 314 19.44 -16.68 -9.15
N PHE A 315 18.53 -15.79 -9.54
CA PHE A 315 17.29 -16.14 -10.23
C PHE A 315 17.53 -16.17 -11.74
N ASP A 316 18.19 -17.24 -12.19
CA ASP A 316 18.60 -17.43 -13.58
C ASP A 316 17.46 -17.95 -14.46
N ARG A 317 16.43 -18.57 -13.87
CA ARG A 317 15.21 -18.99 -14.59
C ARG A 317 14.02 -18.15 -14.19
N ARG A 318 13.20 -17.75 -15.18
CA ARG A 318 11.97 -17.00 -14.98
C ARG A 318 10.83 -17.78 -15.61
N VAL A 319 9.85 -18.16 -14.79
CA VAL A 319 8.65 -18.86 -15.22
C VAL A 319 7.49 -17.90 -15.08
N VAL A 320 6.79 -17.64 -16.18
CA VAL A 320 5.66 -16.73 -16.23
C VAL A 320 4.37 -17.53 -16.03
N LEU A 321 3.51 -17.07 -15.12
CA LEU A 321 2.19 -17.60 -14.83
C LEU A 321 1.18 -16.53 -15.23
N ASP A 322 0.66 -16.67 -16.45
CA ASP A 322 -0.37 -15.79 -16.98
C ASP A 322 -1.77 -16.13 -16.42
N LEU A 323 -2.75 -15.30 -16.76
CA LEU A 323 -4.14 -15.62 -16.48
C LEU A 323 -4.57 -16.84 -17.31
N PRO A 324 -5.38 -17.74 -16.76
CA PRO A 324 -5.82 -18.95 -17.45
C PRO A 324 -6.69 -18.61 -18.67
N ASP A 325 -6.49 -19.35 -19.75
CA ASP A 325 -7.35 -19.35 -20.94
C ASP A 325 -8.66 -20.11 -20.67
N VAL A 326 -9.57 -20.19 -21.66
CA VAL A 326 -10.86 -20.89 -21.49
C VAL A 326 -10.65 -22.34 -21.01
N ALA A 327 -9.71 -23.08 -21.62
CA ALA A 327 -9.46 -24.48 -21.25
C ALA A 327 -8.88 -24.59 -19.83
N GLY A 328 -7.94 -23.72 -19.48
CA GLY A 328 -7.37 -23.61 -18.14
C GLY A 328 -8.41 -23.26 -17.09
N ARG A 329 -9.34 -22.34 -17.38
CA ARG A 329 -10.44 -21.99 -16.47
C ARG A 329 -11.37 -23.19 -16.24
N VAL A 330 -11.70 -23.96 -17.28
CA VAL A 330 -12.47 -25.21 -17.13
C VAL A 330 -11.73 -26.19 -16.22
N ALA A 331 -10.42 -26.40 -16.45
CA ALA A 331 -9.62 -27.32 -15.64
C ALA A 331 -9.51 -26.87 -14.16
N ILE A 332 -9.33 -25.58 -13.91
CA ILE A 332 -9.31 -24.99 -12.56
C ILE A 332 -10.68 -25.18 -11.87
N LEU A 333 -11.78 -24.91 -12.58
CA LEU A 333 -13.13 -25.16 -12.06
C LEU A 333 -13.32 -26.63 -11.70
N GLN A 334 -12.88 -27.56 -12.54
CA GLN A 334 -12.96 -29.00 -12.26
C GLN A 334 -12.21 -29.38 -10.97
N VAL A 335 -11.01 -28.84 -10.75
CA VAL A 335 -10.22 -29.08 -9.53
C VAL A 335 -10.98 -28.56 -8.30
N HIS A 336 -11.51 -27.33 -8.35
CA HIS A 336 -12.21 -26.74 -7.20
C HIS A 336 -13.63 -27.29 -6.97
N CYS A 337 -14.25 -27.87 -8.00
CA CYS A 337 -15.52 -28.58 -7.90
C CYS A 337 -15.37 -30.02 -7.36
N LYS A 338 -14.16 -30.58 -7.37
CA LYS A 338 -13.90 -31.94 -6.87
C LYS A 338 -14.33 -32.07 -5.40
N GLY A 339 -15.24 -33.00 -5.13
CA GLY A 339 -15.78 -33.24 -3.78
C GLY A 339 -16.97 -32.35 -3.38
N LYS A 340 -17.47 -31.48 -4.27
CA LYS A 340 -18.69 -30.70 -4.05
C LYS A 340 -19.89 -31.36 -4.77
N PRO A 341 -21.08 -31.37 -4.17
CA PRO A 341 -22.29 -31.90 -4.81
C PRO A 341 -22.82 -30.90 -5.84
N LEU A 342 -22.59 -31.16 -7.13
CA LEU A 342 -23.10 -30.36 -8.24
C LEU A 342 -24.33 -31.00 -8.86
N ALA A 343 -25.25 -30.17 -9.34
CA ALA A 343 -26.40 -30.62 -10.12
C ALA A 343 -25.99 -30.96 -11.57
N GLU A 344 -26.73 -31.85 -12.25
CA GLU A 344 -26.36 -32.35 -13.60
C GLU A 344 -26.41 -31.26 -14.67
N GLU A 345 -27.21 -30.21 -14.46
CA GLU A 345 -27.34 -29.08 -15.39
C GLU A 345 -26.13 -28.12 -15.37
N VAL A 346 -25.22 -28.24 -14.41
CA VAL A 346 -24.06 -27.33 -14.27
C VAL A 346 -23.05 -27.61 -15.37
N LYS A 347 -22.88 -26.64 -16.27
CA LYS A 347 -21.93 -26.71 -17.39
C LYS A 347 -20.73 -25.81 -17.14
N LEU A 348 -19.59 -26.40 -16.75
CA LEU A 348 -18.36 -25.65 -16.47
C LEU A 348 -17.82 -24.89 -17.68
N ASP A 349 -18.06 -25.39 -18.90
CA ASP A 349 -17.64 -24.73 -20.14
C ASP A 349 -18.32 -23.36 -20.35
N VAL A 350 -19.57 -23.24 -19.89
CA VAL A 350 -20.32 -21.98 -19.95
C VAL A 350 -19.75 -21.00 -18.93
N LEU A 351 -19.53 -21.47 -17.69
CA LEU A 351 -18.93 -20.66 -16.62
C LEU A 351 -17.53 -20.15 -17.00
N ALA A 352 -16.71 -20.95 -17.67
CA ALA A 352 -15.38 -20.56 -18.12
C ALA A 352 -15.42 -19.44 -19.18
N LYS A 353 -16.42 -19.44 -20.07
CA LYS A 353 -16.61 -18.34 -21.04
C LYS A 353 -17.14 -17.06 -20.39
N GLU A 354 -17.85 -17.21 -19.29
CA GLU A 354 -18.42 -16.10 -18.53
C GLU A 354 -17.46 -15.44 -17.53
N THR A 355 -16.30 -16.05 -17.30
CA THR A 355 -15.29 -15.65 -16.30
C THR A 355 -13.97 -15.22 -16.96
N VAL A 356 -14.05 -14.56 -18.11
CA VAL A 356 -12.89 -14.02 -18.82
C VAL A 356 -12.10 -13.07 -17.92
N GLY A 357 -10.78 -13.27 -17.86
CA GLY A 357 -9.87 -12.49 -17.02
C GLY A 357 -9.83 -12.89 -15.55
N PHE A 358 -10.60 -13.91 -15.12
CA PHE A 358 -10.54 -14.40 -13.75
C PHE A 358 -9.22 -15.13 -13.51
N SER A 359 -8.59 -14.87 -12.36
CA SER A 359 -7.46 -15.66 -11.88
C SER A 359 -7.93 -16.99 -11.28
N GLY A 360 -7.01 -17.94 -11.07
CA GLY A 360 -7.34 -19.21 -10.42
C GLY A 360 -7.93 -19.02 -9.01
N ALA A 361 -7.45 -18.02 -8.28
CA ALA A 361 -8.01 -17.65 -6.98
C ALA A 361 -9.44 -17.08 -7.07
N ASP A 362 -9.74 -16.30 -8.12
CA ASP A 362 -11.09 -15.79 -8.35
C ASP A 362 -12.08 -16.91 -8.67
N LEU A 363 -11.65 -17.90 -9.47
CA LEU A 363 -12.44 -19.10 -9.76
C LEU A 363 -12.65 -19.96 -8.51
N ALA A 364 -11.61 -20.15 -7.69
CA ALA A 364 -11.74 -20.84 -6.42
C ALA A 364 -12.76 -20.14 -5.48
N ASN A 365 -12.70 -18.80 -5.43
CA ASN A 365 -13.63 -18.00 -4.65
C ASN A 365 -15.06 -18.10 -5.19
N LEU A 366 -15.24 -18.08 -6.52
CA LEU A 366 -16.53 -18.26 -7.17
C LEU A 366 -17.16 -19.61 -6.81
N VAL A 367 -16.41 -20.72 -6.90
CA VAL A 367 -16.94 -22.05 -6.55
C VAL A 367 -17.26 -22.15 -5.05
N ASN A 368 -16.52 -21.42 -4.21
CA ASN A 368 -16.81 -21.34 -2.78
C ASN A 368 -18.07 -20.53 -2.47
N GLU A 369 -18.24 -19.36 -3.09
CA GLU A 369 -19.42 -18.51 -2.92
C GLU A 369 -20.69 -19.18 -3.46
N ALA A 370 -20.63 -19.87 -4.60
CA ALA A 370 -21.76 -20.68 -5.09
C ALA A 370 -22.19 -21.75 -4.06
N ALA A 371 -21.23 -22.42 -3.42
CA ALA A 371 -21.53 -23.38 -2.36
C ALA A 371 -22.14 -22.72 -1.11
N ILE A 372 -21.67 -21.53 -0.73
CA ILE A 372 -22.23 -20.76 0.39
C ILE A 372 -23.67 -20.30 0.07
N LEU A 373 -23.96 -19.92 -1.17
CA LEU A 373 -25.29 -19.52 -1.62
C LEU A 373 -26.29 -20.68 -1.54
N ALA A 374 -25.91 -21.85 -2.06
CA ALA A 374 -26.72 -23.07 -1.96
C ALA A 374 -26.96 -23.44 -0.47
N ALA A 375 -25.90 -23.42 0.35
CA ALA A 375 -26.02 -23.70 1.78
C ALA A 375 -26.92 -22.71 2.52
N ARG A 376 -26.88 -21.41 2.15
CA ARG A 376 -27.74 -20.37 2.73
C ARG A 376 -29.23 -20.60 2.40
N ARG A 377 -29.55 -21.25 1.28
CA ARG A 377 -30.90 -21.69 0.92
C ARG A 377 -31.29 -23.04 1.53
N ASN A 378 -30.40 -23.64 2.33
CA ASN A 378 -30.52 -25.00 2.87
C ASN A 378 -30.58 -26.09 1.77
N GLU A 379 -29.98 -25.82 0.62
CA GLU A 379 -29.86 -26.78 -0.47
C GLU A 379 -28.61 -27.67 -0.25
N LYS A 380 -28.71 -28.95 -0.65
CA LYS A 380 -27.63 -29.92 -0.52
C LYS A 380 -26.77 -30.06 -1.78
N THR A 381 -27.24 -29.47 -2.87
CA THR A 381 -26.63 -29.54 -4.20
C THR A 381 -26.49 -28.12 -4.71
N ILE A 382 -25.39 -27.82 -5.42
CA ILE A 382 -25.13 -26.52 -6.00
C ILE A 382 -25.69 -26.51 -7.43
N HIS A 383 -26.55 -25.54 -7.74
CA HIS A 383 -27.22 -25.40 -9.03
C HIS A 383 -26.55 -24.31 -9.89
N MET A 384 -26.84 -24.31 -11.20
CA MET A 384 -26.30 -23.31 -12.14
C MET A 384 -26.59 -21.85 -11.71
N PRO A 385 -27.80 -21.49 -11.22
CA PRO A 385 -28.07 -20.13 -10.76
C PRO A 385 -27.20 -19.67 -9.58
N ASP A 386 -26.68 -20.59 -8.77
CA ASP A 386 -25.77 -20.24 -7.67
C ASP A 386 -24.39 -19.84 -8.19
N PHE A 387 -23.93 -20.45 -9.28
CA PHE A 387 -22.71 -20.07 -9.97
C PHE A 387 -22.85 -18.73 -10.68
N GLU A 388 -23.97 -18.52 -11.39
CA GLU A 388 -24.26 -17.24 -12.06
C GLU A 388 -24.33 -16.09 -11.05
N GLU A 389 -25.06 -16.25 -9.95
CA GLU A 389 -25.10 -15.26 -8.86
C GLU A 389 -23.73 -15.06 -8.22
N SER A 390 -22.92 -16.12 -8.11
CA SER A 390 -21.55 -16.01 -7.60
C SER A 390 -20.64 -15.22 -8.54
N ILE A 391 -20.76 -15.40 -9.86
CA ILE A 391 -20.00 -14.61 -10.84
C ILE A 391 -20.34 -13.13 -10.68
N ASP A 392 -21.63 -12.81 -10.62
CA ASP A 392 -22.10 -11.43 -10.47
C ASP A 392 -21.58 -10.82 -9.17
N ARG A 393 -21.51 -11.60 -8.09
CA ARG A 393 -20.99 -11.15 -6.79
C ARG A 393 -19.48 -10.94 -6.79
N VAL A 394 -18.71 -11.73 -7.52
CA VAL A 394 -17.27 -11.53 -7.67
C VAL A 394 -16.97 -10.29 -8.52
N ILE A 395 -17.75 -10.04 -9.59
CA ILE A 395 -17.54 -8.90 -10.49
C ILE A 395 -18.05 -7.58 -9.89
N ALA A 396 -19.31 -7.55 -9.45
CA ALA A 396 -20.01 -6.32 -9.08
C ALA A 396 -20.24 -6.17 -7.56
N GLY A 397 -19.92 -7.20 -6.78
CA GLY A 397 -20.18 -7.25 -5.33
C GLY A 397 -21.60 -7.74 -4.99
N PRO A 398 -21.91 -7.83 -3.68
CA PRO A 398 -23.20 -8.34 -3.24
C PRO A 398 -24.36 -7.40 -3.60
N GLU A 399 -25.52 -7.98 -3.83
CA GLU A 399 -26.79 -7.29 -4.06
C GLU A 399 -27.16 -6.38 -2.88
N ARG A 400 -27.49 -5.11 -3.16
CA ARG A 400 -27.86 -4.12 -2.13
C ARG A 400 -29.37 -3.94 -2.02
N LYS A 401 -30.04 -4.91 -1.39
CA LYS A 401 -31.50 -4.86 -1.11
C LYS A 401 -31.94 -3.66 -0.26
N SER A 402 -31.02 -3.06 0.51
CA SER A 402 -31.31 -1.91 1.37
C SER A 402 -31.34 -0.57 0.64
N ARG A 403 -30.78 -0.49 -0.58
CA ARG A 403 -30.73 0.75 -1.35
C ARG A 403 -32.10 0.97 -2.01
N ARG A 404 -32.87 1.93 -1.49
CA ARG A 404 -34.12 2.35 -2.14
C ARG A 404 -33.77 3.20 -3.35
N ILE A 405 -34.04 2.68 -4.55
CA ILE A 405 -33.89 3.38 -5.82
C ILE A 405 -35.25 3.96 -6.18
N SER A 406 -35.30 5.23 -6.55
CA SER A 406 -36.56 5.85 -7.01
C SER A 406 -36.96 5.30 -8.38
N ASP A 407 -38.26 5.31 -8.70
CA ASP A 407 -38.74 4.82 -10.01
C ASP A 407 -38.07 5.55 -11.18
N LYS A 408 -37.80 6.85 -11.03
CA LYS A 408 -37.08 7.65 -12.01
C LYS A 408 -35.62 7.23 -12.17
N GLU A 409 -34.91 6.94 -11.08
CA GLU A 409 -33.53 6.42 -11.16
C GLU A 409 -33.49 5.02 -11.75
N LYS A 410 -34.48 4.18 -11.43
CA LYS A 410 -34.63 2.83 -12.01
C LYS A 410 -34.86 2.93 -13.52
N GLU A 411 -35.70 3.86 -13.95
CA GLU A 411 -35.95 4.12 -15.37
C GLU A 411 -34.69 4.62 -16.09
N ILE A 412 -33.99 5.62 -15.54
CA ILE A 412 -32.72 6.13 -16.11
C ILE A 412 -31.70 5.00 -16.26
N THR A 413 -31.53 4.19 -15.22
CA THR A 413 -30.60 3.04 -15.23
C THR A 413 -31.00 2.03 -16.30
N ALA A 414 -32.29 1.74 -16.46
CA ALA A 414 -32.76 0.80 -17.48
C ALA A 414 -32.45 1.27 -18.91
N TYR A 415 -32.66 2.55 -19.21
CA TYR A 415 -32.29 3.09 -20.53
C TYR A 415 -30.77 3.16 -20.73
N HIS A 416 -30.01 3.42 -19.67
CA HIS A 416 -28.56 3.40 -19.71
C HIS A 416 -28.02 2.00 -20.08
N GLU A 417 -28.43 0.97 -19.34
CA GLU A 417 -27.98 -0.40 -19.56
C GLU A 417 -28.51 -0.98 -20.89
N ALA A 418 -29.75 -0.66 -21.27
CA ALA A 418 -30.30 -1.01 -22.57
C ALA A 418 -29.52 -0.35 -23.72
N GLY A 419 -29.01 0.87 -23.51
CA GLY A 419 -28.16 1.58 -24.45
C GLY A 419 -26.87 0.82 -24.75
N HIS A 420 -26.15 0.40 -23.69
CA HIS A 420 -24.94 -0.42 -23.82
C HIS A 420 -25.19 -1.69 -24.63
N ALA A 421 -26.18 -2.47 -24.24
CA ALA A 421 -26.44 -3.74 -24.88
C ALA A 421 -26.91 -3.61 -26.33
N LEU A 422 -27.77 -2.62 -26.64
CA LEU A 422 -28.26 -2.43 -27.99
C LEU A 422 -27.14 -2.01 -28.95
N VAL A 423 -26.26 -1.10 -28.52
CA VAL A 423 -25.11 -0.69 -29.33
C VAL A 423 -24.14 -1.84 -29.53
N ALA A 424 -23.80 -2.58 -28.46
CA ALA A 424 -22.93 -3.75 -28.54
C ALA A 424 -23.50 -4.85 -29.46
N TRP A 425 -24.81 -5.04 -29.47
CA TRP A 425 -25.47 -6.02 -30.35
C TRP A 425 -25.44 -5.64 -31.83
N ILE A 426 -25.53 -4.34 -32.15
CA ILE A 426 -25.62 -3.86 -33.54
C ILE A 426 -24.25 -3.69 -34.18
N LEU A 427 -23.24 -3.29 -33.40
CA LEU A 427 -21.90 -3.04 -33.93
C LEU A 427 -21.20 -4.36 -34.27
N PRO A 428 -20.58 -4.47 -35.46
CA PRO A 428 -20.09 -5.75 -35.97
C PRO A 428 -18.86 -6.28 -35.23
N ASN A 429 -18.06 -5.40 -34.61
CA ASN A 429 -16.84 -5.79 -33.91
C ASN A 429 -16.96 -5.72 -32.38
N ALA A 430 -18.15 -5.40 -31.86
CA ALA A 430 -18.42 -5.39 -30.44
C ALA A 430 -18.76 -6.81 -29.94
N ASP A 431 -18.41 -7.10 -28.69
CA ASP A 431 -18.75 -8.38 -28.09
C ASP A 431 -20.25 -8.41 -27.75
N PRO A 432 -20.96 -9.54 -28.01
CA PRO A 432 -22.40 -9.58 -27.83
C PRO A 432 -22.78 -9.52 -26.33
N PRO A 433 -23.84 -8.79 -25.97
CA PRO A 433 -24.34 -8.78 -24.60
C PRO A 433 -24.92 -10.16 -24.24
N HIS A 434 -24.58 -10.64 -23.05
CA HIS A 434 -25.07 -11.90 -22.50
C HIS A 434 -26.10 -11.69 -21.40
N LYS A 435 -25.89 -10.68 -20.55
CA LYS A 435 -26.76 -10.39 -19.41
C LYS A 435 -26.81 -8.89 -19.15
N ILE A 436 -27.98 -8.39 -18.80
CA ILE A 436 -28.18 -7.00 -18.40
C ILE A 436 -29.01 -6.98 -17.12
N SER A 437 -28.60 -6.18 -16.14
CA SER A 437 -29.35 -6.02 -14.90
C SER A 437 -29.37 -4.57 -14.42
N ILE A 438 -30.50 -4.14 -13.87
CA ILE A 438 -30.67 -2.85 -13.17
C ILE A 438 -30.70 -3.02 -11.65
N VAL A 439 -30.30 -4.20 -11.16
CA VAL A 439 -30.20 -4.48 -9.73
C VAL A 439 -28.89 -3.93 -9.19
N ALA A 440 -28.97 -3.01 -8.24
CA ALA A 440 -27.78 -2.38 -7.66
C ALA A 440 -26.90 -3.41 -6.91
N ARG A 441 -25.63 -3.47 -7.30
CA ARG A 441 -24.59 -4.33 -6.72
C ARG A 441 -23.37 -3.50 -6.36
N GLY A 442 -22.85 -3.67 -5.15
CA GLY A 442 -21.67 -2.92 -4.70
C GLY A 442 -21.84 -1.41 -4.90
N MET A 443 -20.99 -0.81 -5.75
CA MET A 443 -21.08 0.61 -6.13
C MET A 443 -21.91 0.87 -7.40
N ALA A 444 -22.17 -0.17 -8.21
CA ALA A 444 -22.88 -0.08 -9.48
C ALA A 444 -24.41 -0.03 -9.27
N LEU A 445 -25.11 0.73 -10.12
CA LEU A 445 -26.58 0.82 -10.14
C LEU A 445 -27.20 -0.19 -11.11
N GLY A 446 -26.49 -0.51 -12.18
CA GLY A 446 -26.78 -1.59 -13.13
C GLY A 446 -25.47 -2.07 -13.76
N TYR A 447 -25.55 -3.11 -14.58
CA TYR A 447 -24.42 -3.54 -15.41
C TYR A 447 -24.89 -4.37 -16.62
N ALA A 448 -24.11 -4.29 -17.70
CA ALA A 448 -24.20 -5.16 -18.86
C ALA A 448 -22.96 -6.05 -18.98
N LYS A 449 -23.17 -7.36 -18.92
CA LYS A 449 -22.14 -8.39 -19.11
C LYS A 449 -22.14 -8.83 -20.57
N HIS A 450 -20.95 -8.88 -21.17
CA HIS A 450 -20.74 -9.30 -22.56
C HIS A 450 -20.03 -10.65 -22.59
N LEU A 451 -20.31 -11.47 -23.60
CA LEU A 451 -19.59 -12.72 -23.82
C LEU A 451 -18.33 -12.42 -24.63
N THR A 452 -17.25 -12.07 -23.94
CA THR A 452 -15.99 -11.68 -24.57
C THR A 452 -15.16 -12.91 -24.94
N GLU A 453 -14.41 -12.82 -26.03
CA GLU A 453 -13.40 -13.81 -26.37
C GLU A 453 -12.03 -13.42 -25.80
N ASP A 454 -11.20 -14.41 -25.46
CA ASP A 454 -9.82 -14.18 -25.04
C ASP A 454 -9.01 -13.70 -26.27
N ARG A 455 -8.87 -12.38 -26.42
CA ARG A 455 -8.17 -11.73 -27.55
C ARG A 455 -6.87 -11.07 -27.11
N TYR A 456 -5.76 -11.49 -27.72
CA TYR A 456 -4.44 -10.86 -27.53
C TYR A 456 -4.19 -9.68 -28.48
N LEU A 457 -4.87 -9.65 -29.62
CA LEU A 457 -4.69 -8.65 -30.67
C LEU A 457 -5.98 -7.86 -30.88
N TRP A 458 -5.84 -6.54 -30.99
CA TRP A 458 -6.97 -5.61 -31.15
C TRP A 458 -6.75 -4.71 -32.37
N THR A 459 -7.80 -4.55 -33.17
CA THR A 459 -7.81 -3.66 -34.33
C THR A 459 -8.38 -2.28 -33.98
N PRO A 460 -8.04 -1.22 -34.73
CA PRO A 460 -8.63 0.10 -34.54
C PRO A 460 -10.16 0.09 -34.61
N SER A 461 -10.74 -0.71 -35.51
CA SER A 461 -12.21 -0.83 -35.65
C SER A 461 -12.86 -1.44 -34.40
N GLN A 462 -12.26 -2.49 -33.83
CA GLN A 462 -12.74 -3.07 -32.57
C GLN A 462 -12.68 -2.08 -31.41
N PHE A 463 -11.59 -1.32 -31.28
CA PHE A 463 -11.52 -0.29 -30.24
C PHE A 463 -12.51 0.85 -30.44
N ASN A 464 -12.74 1.29 -31.68
CA ASN A 464 -13.75 2.31 -31.96
C ASN A 464 -15.16 1.84 -31.58
N ASP A 465 -15.51 0.59 -31.91
CA ASP A 465 -16.81 0.00 -31.55
C ASP A 465 -16.93 -0.18 -30.02
N LEU A 466 -15.83 -0.57 -29.34
CA LEU A 466 -15.79 -0.68 -27.89
C LEU A 466 -15.97 0.69 -27.19
N ILE A 467 -15.33 1.75 -27.70
CA ILE A 467 -15.51 3.11 -27.19
C ILE A 467 -16.96 3.58 -27.44
N ALA A 468 -17.55 3.27 -28.60
CA ALA A 468 -18.95 3.57 -28.86
C ALA A 468 -19.88 2.83 -27.89
N GLY A 469 -19.56 1.58 -27.56
CA GLY A 469 -20.23 0.80 -26.52
C GLY A 469 -20.16 1.46 -25.13
N PHE A 470 -18.99 1.95 -24.70
CA PHE A 470 -18.87 2.69 -23.44
C PHE A 470 -19.71 3.98 -23.43
N LEU A 471 -19.76 4.72 -24.54
CA LEU A 471 -20.53 5.97 -24.61
C LEU A 471 -22.04 5.75 -24.82
N ALA A 472 -22.48 4.51 -25.04
CA ALA A 472 -23.85 4.19 -25.40
C ALA A 472 -24.85 4.50 -24.27
N GLY A 473 -24.55 4.16 -23.02
CA GLY A 473 -25.44 4.45 -21.88
C GLY A 473 -25.70 5.95 -21.70
N HIS A 474 -24.63 6.75 -21.72
CA HIS A 474 -24.73 8.22 -21.71
C HIS A 474 -25.57 8.76 -22.87
N THR A 475 -25.37 8.22 -24.07
CA THR A 475 -26.08 8.64 -25.27
C THR A 475 -27.55 8.27 -25.23
N ALA A 476 -27.89 7.11 -24.67
CA ALA A 476 -29.27 6.66 -24.49
C ALA A 476 -30.03 7.58 -23.52
N GLU A 477 -29.40 7.98 -22.41
CA GLU A 477 -29.98 8.94 -21.47
C GLU A 477 -30.28 10.29 -22.15
N GLN A 478 -29.31 10.83 -22.89
CA GLN A 478 -29.49 12.09 -23.62
C GLN A 478 -30.63 12.00 -24.65
N LEU A 479 -30.72 10.88 -25.38
CA LEU A 479 -31.71 10.69 -26.44
C LEU A 479 -33.15 10.59 -25.90
N ILE A 480 -33.33 10.00 -24.71
CA ILE A 480 -34.64 9.73 -24.12
C ILE A 480 -35.07 10.85 -23.17
N PHE A 481 -34.17 11.33 -22.31
CA PHE A 481 -34.48 12.30 -21.25
C PHE A 481 -34.09 13.74 -21.58
N ASN A 482 -33.35 13.98 -22.67
CA ASN A 482 -32.74 15.28 -23.00
C ASN A 482 -31.83 15.85 -21.88
N GLU A 483 -31.34 14.99 -21.00
CA GLU A 483 -30.42 15.30 -19.90
C GLU A 483 -29.55 14.06 -19.66
N ALA A 484 -28.31 14.26 -19.22
CA ALA A 484 -27.40 13.17 -18.88
C ALA A 484 -27.14 13.15 -17.36
N SER A 485 -27.12 11.95 -16.79
CA SER A 485 -26.81 11.71 -15.39
C SER A 485 -25.29 11.63 -15.14
N THR A 486 -24.92 11.53 -13.87
CA THR A 486 -23.55 11.25 -13.42
C THR A 486 -23.19 9.76 -13.49
N GLY A 487 -24.12 8.88 -13.84
CA GLY A 487 -23.92 7.43 -13.89
C GLY A 487 -22.82 7.00 -14.87
N ALA A 488 -22.69 7.72 -15.99
CA ALA A 488 -21.74 7.43 -17.06
C ALA A 488 -20.26 7.79 -16.76
N GLN A 489 -19.92 8.19 -15.52
CA GLN A 489 -18.57 8.66 -15.19
C GLN A 489 -17.49 7.61 -15.48
N ASP A 490 -17.74 6.35 -15.11
CA ASP A 490 -16.75 5.29 -15.32
C ASP A 490 -16.60 4.93 -16.79
N ASP A 491 -17.69 4.93 -17.56
CA ASP A 491 -17.64 4.66 -19.00
C ASP A 491 -16.90 5.74 -19.77
N ILE A 492 -17.14 7.02 -19.43
CA ILE A 492 -16.41 8.14 -20.03
C ILE A 492 -14.92 8.05 -19.68
N ARG A 493 -14.57 7.66 -18.44
CA ARG A 493 -13.19 7.45 -18.02
C ARG A 493 -12.53 6.32 -18.83
N ARG A 494 -13.20 5.18 -18.99
CA ARG A 494 -12.72 4.02 -19.77
C ARG A 494 -12.54 4.38 -21.24
N ALA A 495 -13.54 5.02 -21.85
CA ALA A 495 -13.50 5.53 -23.22
C ALA A 495 -12.31 6.48 -23.44
N THR A 496 -12.12 7.43 -22.52
CA THR A 496 -11.03 8.43 -22.60
C THR A 496 -9.66 7.77 -22.45
N SER A 497 -9.51 6.86 -21.49
CA SER A 497 -8.26 6.13 -21.27
C SER A 497 -7.90 5.27 -22.48
N LEU A 498 -8.87 4.54 -23.04
CA LEU A 498 -8.65 3.70 -24.22
C LEU A 498 -8.31 4.54 -25.46
N ALA A 499 -9.06 5.62 -25.72
CA ALA A 499 -8.77 6.55 -26.82
C ALA A 499 -7.37 7.15 -26.69
N ARG A 500 -6.94 7.51 -25.47
CA ARG A 500 -5.58 8.00 -25.23
C ARG A 500 -4.55 6.93 -25.57
N ARG A 501 -4.72 5.69 -25.10
CA ARG A 501 -3.80 4.57 -25.40
C ARG A 501 -3.74 4.23 -26.89
N MET A 502 -4.86 4.33 -27.61
CA MET A 502 -4.87 4.18 -29.08
C MET A 502 -3.90 5.16 -29.74
N VAL A 503 -3.86 6.40 -29.25
CA VAL A 503 -3.00 7.46 -29.78
C VAL A 503 -1.56 7.34 -29.26
N THR A 504 -1.36 7.09 -27.97
CA THR A 504 -0.05 7.16 -27.31
C THR A 504 0.74 5.85 -27.34
N ASP A 505 0.07 4.71 -27.16
CA ASP A 505 0.73 3.42 -26.95
C ASP A 505 0.68 2.57 -28.22
N PHE A 506 -0.42 2.63 -28.97
CA PHE A 506 -0.67 1.74 -30.11
C PHE A 506 -0.42 2.38 -31.49
N GLY A 507 -0.12 3.68 -31.55
CA GLY A 507 0.16 4.37 -32.81
C GLY A 507 -1.04 4.41 -33.78
N MET A 508 -2.27 4.35 -33.29
CA MET A 508 -3.51 4.30 -34.08
C MET A 508 -4.06 5.68 -34.45
N SER A 509 -3.17 6.68 -34.63
CA SER A 509 -3.54 8.02 -35.12
C SER A 509 -2.82 8.33 -36.42
N ASP A 510 -3.59 8.63 -37.47
CA ASP A 510 -3.07 8.98 -38.80
C ASP A 510 -2.19 10.24 -38.77
N LYS A 511 -2.46 11.18 -37.86
CA LYS A 511 -1.71 12.44 -37.77
C LYS A 511 -0.39 12.31 -37.01
N LEU A 512 -0.39 11.51 -35.96
CA LEU A 512 0.75 11.38 -35.04
C LEU A 512 1.71 10.24 -35.44
N GLY A 513 1.25 9.34 -36.31
CA GLY A 513 2.05 8.29 -36.93
C GLY A 513 2.30 7.09 -36.01
N LEU A 514 3.10 6.15 -36.52
CA LEU A 514 3.45 4.89 -35.85
C LEU A 514 4.58 5.08 -34.84
N ARG A 515 4.32 5.81 -33.75
CA ARG A 515 5.27 5.98 -32.64
C ARG A 515 4.55 5.99 -31.30
N THR A 516 5.29 5.65 -30.25
CA THR A 516 4.82 5.75 -28.87
C THR A 516 5.07 7.16 -28.31
N PHE A 517 4.23 7.59 -27.38
CA PHE A 517 4.32 8.87 -26.70
C PHE A 517 4.24 8.68 -25.20
N GLY A 518 5.15 9.30 -24.45
CA GLY A 518 5.25 9.21 -23.02
C GLY A 518 6.06 7.99 -22.63
N GLU A 519 7.26 8.19 -22.08
CA GLU A 519 7.96 7.11 -21.40
C GLU A 519 7.24 6.86 -20.07
N ARG A 520 6.53 5.73 -19.96
CA ARG A 520 6.15 5.18 -18.67
C ARG A 520 7.38 4.57 -18.00
N GLN A 521 8.34 5.40 -17.60
CA GLN A 521 9.10 5.04 -16.41
C GLN A 521 8.12 5.17 -15.26
N GLU A 522 7.47 4.06 -14.91
CA GLU A 522 6.71 3.95 -13.66
C GLU A 522 7.68 4.11 -12.48
N MET A 523 8.14 5.34 -12.24
CA MET A 523 8.83 5.70 -11.02
C MET A 523 7.79 5.78 -9.91
N VAL A 524 7.31 4.62 -9.45
CA VAL A 524 6.31 4.42 -8.38
C VAL A 524 6.86 4.80 -6.99
N PHE A 525 7.85 5.70 -6.93
CA PHE A 525 8.48 6.13 -5.68
C PHE A 525 7.90 7.46 -5.16
N LEU A 526 7.56 8.39 -6.05
CA LEU A 526 6.64 9.47 -5.70
C LEU A 526 5.23 8.98 -6.03
N GLY A 527 4.24 9.33 -5.21
CA GLY A 527 2.84 8.93 -5.42
C GLY A 527 2.42 9.09 -6.88
N ARG A 528 1.44 8.27 -7.32
CA ARG A 528 0.90 8.14 -8.69
C ARG A 528 0.56 9.43 -9.46
N GLU A 529 0.78 10.60 -8.87
CA GLU A 529 0.43 11.93 -9.37
C GLU A 529 1.61 12.75 -9.90
N ILE A 530 2.88 12.31 -9.74
CA ILE A 530 4.03 13.13 -10.17
C ILE A 530 4.61 12.65 -11.51
N SER A 531 4.06 13.24 -12.56
CA SER A 531 4.55 13.37 -13.94
C SER A 531 4.91 12.08 -14.67
N GLU A 532 4.01 11.68 -15.57
CA GLU A 532 4.40 11.07 -16.84
C GLU A 532 5.56 11.92 -17.40
N GLN A 533 6.73 11.32 -17.64
CA GLN A 533 7.81 12.05 -18.29
C GLN A 533 7.36 12.27 -19.73
N LYS A 534 6.91 13.50 -20.01
CA LYS A 534 6.60 13.93 -21.37
C LYS A 534 7.92 13.93 -22.16
N ASP A 535 8.14 12.89 -22.94
CA ASP A 535 9.18 12.81 -23.97
C ASP A 535 8.79 13.56 -25.26
N TYR A 536 7.64 14.26 -25.22
CA TYR A 536 7.09 15.06 -26.31
C TYR A 536 6.78 16.51 -25.89
N SER A 537 6.77 17.42 -26.88
CA SER A 537 6.50 18.85 -26.64
C SER A 537 5.02 19.13 -26.35
N ASP A 538 4.71 20.29 -25.76
CA ASP A 538 3.33 20.70 -25.50
C ASP A 538 2.49 20.81 -26.78
N ARG A 539 3.12 21.10 -27.94
CA ARG A 539 2.43 21.07 -29.23
C ARG A 539 1.94 19.67 -29.58
N VAL A 540 2.75 18.65 -29.31
CA VAL A 540 2.37 17.25 -29.52
C VAL A 540 1.32 16.83 -28.50
N ALA A 541 1.44 17.27 -27.24
CA ALA A 541 0.41 17.03 -26.21
C ALA A 541 -0.96 17.56 -26.65
N LEU A 542 -1.02 18.79 -27.17
CA LEU A 542 -2.24 19.37 -27.72
C LEU A 542 -2.80 18.56 -28.90
N GLU A 543 -1.95 18.04 -29.78
CA GLU A 543 -2.40 17.18 -30.88
C GLU A 543 -2.90 15.82 -30.38
N ILE A 544 -2.30 15.25 -29.34
CA ILE A 544 -2.82 14.03 -28.69
C ILE A 544 -4.23 14.30 -28.16
N ASP A 545 -4.44 15.39 -27.42
CA ASP A 545 -5.75 15.74 -26.87
C ASP A 545 -6.80 15.96 -27.97
N ARG A 546 -6.41 16.58 -29.09
CA ARG A 546 -7.28 16.76 -30.26
C ARG A 546 -7.66 15.43 -30.91
N GLU A 547 -6.73 14.51 -31.02
CA GLU A 547 -6.99 13.18 -31.59
C GLU A 547 -7.86 12.33 -30.67
N VAL A 548 -7.66 12.42 -29.35
CA VAL A 548 -8.54 11.78 -28.35
C VAL A 548 -9.97 12.33 -28.45
N ASP A 549 -10.13 13.65 -28.46
CA ASP A 549 -11.45 14.29 -28.65
C ASP A 549 -12.11 13.89 -29.97
N ARG A 550 -11.33 13.77 -31.07
CA ARG A 550 -11.82 13.28 -32.36
C ARG A 550 -12.36 11.85 -32.26
N ILE A 551 -11.63 10.93 -31.63
CA ILE A 551 -12.03 9.53 -31.46
C ILE A 551 -13.33 9.46 -30.63
N ILE A 552 -13.36 10.13 -29.47
CA ILE A 552 -14.52 10.14 -28.57
C ILE A 552 -15.76 10.73 -29.27
N ARG A 553 -15.63 11.86 -29.97
CA ARG A 553 -16.76 12.47 -30.70
C ARG A 553 -17.28 11.57 -31.82
N ASN A 554 -16.39 10.88 -32.53
CA ASN A 554 -16.80 9.95 -33.58
C ASN A 554 -17.54 8.74 -32.98
N ALA A 555 -17.01 8.15 -31.91
CA ALA A 555 -17.66 7.06 -31.19
C ALA A 555 -19.04 7.47 -30.64
N HIS A 556 -19.16 8.66 -30.05
CA HIS A 556 -20.45 9.20 -29.60
C HIS A 556 -21.43 9.38 -30.77
N LYS A 557 -21.00 9.92 -31.92
CA LYS A 557 -21.85 10.02 -33.11
C LYS A 557 -22.32 8.66 -33.61
N VAL A 558 -21.46 7.64 -33.59
CA VAL A 558 -21.82 6.27 -33.96
C VAL A 558 -22.88 5.72 -33.01
N ALA A 559 -22.68 5.84 -31.70
CA ALA A 559 -23.67 5.45 -30.70
C ALA A 559 -25.01 6.17 -30.89
N THR A 560 -24.99 7.49 -31.10
CA THR A 560 -26.20 8.29 -31.34
C THR A 560 -26.95 7.81 -32.58
N LYS A 561 -26.24 7.54 -33.67
CA LYS A 561 -26.84 7.04 -34.91
C LYS A 561 -27.53 5.70 -34.67
N VAL A 562 -26.81 4.74 -34.08
CA VAL A 562 -27.32 3.39 -33.79
C VAL A 562 -28.56 3.44 -32.91
N LEU A 563 -28.52 4.21 -31.82
CA LEU A 563 -29.64 4.33 -30.88
C LEU A 563 -30.84 5.07 -31.49
N THR A 564 -30.60 6.07 -32.35
CA THR A 564 -31.69 6.82 -33.01
C THR A 564 -32.41 5.95 -34.05
N GLU A 565 -31.65 5.23 -34.89
CA GLU A 565 -32.20 4.31 -35.89
C GLU A 565 -32.99 3.15 -35.25
N ASN A 566 -32.62 2.77 -34.02
CA ASN A 566 -33.22 1.65 -33.29
C ASN A 566 -33.99 2.10 -32.04
N LYS A 567 -34.50 3.34 -32.02
CA LYS A 567 -35.14 3.94 -30.83
C LYS A 567 -36.31 3.10 -30.28
N ALA A 568 -37.13 2.52 -31.15
CA ALA A 568 -38.25 1.68 -30.72
C ALA A 568 -37.77 0.39 -30.00
N LYS A 569 -36.67 -0.21 -30.47
CA LYS A 569 -36.04 -1.36 -29.80
C LYS A 569 -35.44 -0.96 -28.45
N LEU A 570 -34.79 0.21 -28.37
CA LEU A 570 -34.26 0.72 -27.10
C LEU A 570 -35.35 0.86 -26.03
N ILE A 571 -36.49 1.47 -26.40
CA ILE A 571 -37.65 1.63 -25.50
C ILE A 571 -38.18 0.27 -25.06
N HIS A 572 -38.38 -0.66 -26.01
CA HIS A 572 -38.88 -1.99 -25.68
C HIS A 572 -37.94 -2.75 -24.74
N LEU A 573 -36.63 -2.70 -24.99
CA LEU A 573 -35.61 -3.34 -24.16
C LEU A 573 -35.60 -2.75 -22.75
N ALA A 574 -35.60 -1.41 -22.63
CA ALA A 574 -35.62 -0.72 -21.34
C ALA A 574 -36.88 -1.04 -20.53
N GLN A 575 -38.07 -1.04 -21.16
CA GLN A 575 -39.33 -1.39 -20.49
C GLN A 575 -39.36 -2.84 -20.00
N THR A 576 -38.86 -3.75 -20.83
CA THR A 576 -38.75 -5.16 -20.45
C THR A 576 -37.78 -5.33 -19.27
N LEU A 577 -36.69 -4.57 -19.26
CA LEU A 577 -35.71 -4.55 -18.18
C LEU A 577 -36.27 -3.93 -16.89
N ILE A 578 -37.11 -2.90 -16.96
CA ILE A 578 -37.80 -2.35 -15.78
C ILE A 578 -38.75 -3.38 -15.16
N ALA A 579 -39.42 -4.17 -16.00
CA ALA A 579 -40.39 -5.19 -15.58
C ALA A 579 -39.73 -6.44 -14.98
N LYS A 580 -38.63 -6.92 -15.57
CA LYS A 580 -37.94 -8.16 -15.14
C LYS A 580 -36.72 -7.93 -14.25
N GLU A 581 -36.21 -6.71 -14.19
CA GLU A 581 -35.00 -6.25 -13.48
C GLU A 581 -33.67 -6.85 -13.97
N THR A 582 -33.70 -8.05 -14.55
CA THR A 582 -32.58 -8.74 -15.18
C THR A 582 -33.05 -9.46 -16.44
N LEU A 583 -32.24 -9.41 -17.50
CA LEU A 583 -32.43 -10.13 -18.76
C LEU A 583 -31.17 -10.93 -19.07
N ASP A 584 -31.31 -12.25 -19.15
CA ASP A 584 -30.21 -13.20 -19.32
C ASP A 584 -30.32 -13.99 -20.63
N GLY A 585 -29.17 -14.28 -21.25
CA GLY A 585 -28.97 -15.24 -22.32
C GLY A 585 -30.03 -15.21 -23.41
N GLU A 586 -30.77 -16.32 -23.53
CA GLU A 586 -31.82 -16.53 -24.55
C GLU A 586 -32.95 -15.50 -24.45
N VAL A 587 -33.27 -15.00 -23.26
CA VAL A 587 -34.34 -14.00 -23.08
C VAL A 587 -33.91 -12.66 -23.65
N LEU A 588 -32.66 -12.26 -23.39
CA LEU A 588 -32.10 -11.04 -23.95
C LEU A 588 -32.00 -11.14 -25.48
N GLU A 589 -31.50 -12.27 -25.98
CA GLU A 589 -31.38 -12.53 -27.41
C GLU A 589 -32.76 -12.53 -28.11
N ALA A 590 -33.77 -13.11 -27.47
CA ALA A 590 -35.15 -13.10 -27.97
C ALA A 590 -35.72 -11.67 -28.07
N VAL A 591 -35.43 -10.80 -27.11
CA VAL A 591 -35.86 -9.39 -27.13
C VAL A 591 -35.12 -8.60 -28.21
N LEU A 592 -33.82 -8.88 -28.41
CA LEU A 592 -32.99 -8.18 -29.42
C LEU A 592 -33.32 -8.62 -30.86
N LYS A 593 -33.64 -9.91 -31.07
CA LYS A 593 -34.03 -10.48 -32.37
C LYS A 593 -35.52 -10.32 -32.69
N GLY A 594 -36.36 -10.29 -31.65
CA GLY A 594 -37.81 -10.28 -31.79
C GLY A 594 -38.35 -9.00 -32.46
N PRO A 595 -39.55 -9.06 -33.08
CA PRO A 595 -40.22 -7.88 -33.58
C PRO A 595 -40.59 -6.96 -32.41
N VAL A 596 -40.44 -5.65 -32.62
CA VAL A 596 -40.85 -4.66 -31.63
C VAL A 596 -42.37 -4.72 -31.47
N PRO A 597 -42.92 -4.82 -30.25
CA PRO A 597 -44.36 -4.78 -30.06
C PRO A 597 -44.96 -3.46 -30.57
N PRO A 598 -46.17 -3.46 -31.18
CA PRO A 598 -46.79 -2.25 -31.74
C PRO A 598 -46.93 -1.09 -30.73
N GLU A 599 -47.06 -1.42 -29.44
CA GLU A 599 -47.18 -0.45 -28.34
C GLU A 599 -45.88 0.33 -28.09
N ALA A 600 -44.71 -0.25 -28.37
CA ALA A 600 -43.42 0.43 -28.24
C ALA A 600 -43.11 1.34 -29.44
N GLU A 601 -43.66 1.04 -30.62
CA GLU A 601 -43.64 1.94 -31.78
C GLU A 601 -44.51 3.19 -31.56
N ALA A 602 -45.63 3.04 -30.85
CA ALA A 602 -46.57 4.14 -30.55
C ALA A 602 -46.03 5.16 -29.52
N GLN A 603 -45.04 4.79 -28.71
CA GLN A 603 -44.41 5.67 -27.72
C GLN A 603 -43.23 6.48 -28.28
N VAL A 604 -42.89 6.33 -29.56
CA VAL A 604 -41.98 7.24 -30.24
C VAL A 604 -42.73 8.56 -30.46
N PRO A 605 -42.36 9.67 -29.78
CA PRO A 605 -43.03 10.94 -30.04
C PRO A 605 -42.72 11.34 -31.48
N VAL A 606 -43.76 11.50 -32.30
CA VAL A 606 -43.66 12.22 -33.57
C VAL A 606 -43.07 13.57 -33.24
N ALA A 607 -41.89 13.88 -33.77
CA ALA A 607 -41.21 15.14 -33.53
C ALA A 607 -42.18 16.30 -33.82
N ALA A 608 -42.65 16.96 -32.76
CA ALA A 608 -43.42 18.18 -32.88
C ALA A 608 -42.46 19.27 -33.37
N THR A 609 -42.44 19.49 -34.70
CA THR A 609 -41.94 20.72 -35.28
C THR A 609 -42.88 21.84 -34.85
N THR A 610 -42.59 22.46 -33.71
CA THR A 610 -43.19 23.74 -33.35
C THR A 610 -42.45 24.83 -34.12
N PRO A 611 -43.12 25.67 -34.93
CA PRO A 611 -42.45 26.76 -35.62
C PRO A 611 -42.00 27.81 -34.59
N VAL A 612 -40.73 28.20 -34.68
CA VAL A 612 -40.17 29.33 -33.92
C VAL A 612 -40.89 30.59 -34.36
N ALA A 613 -41.73 31.16 -33.48
CA ALA A 613 -42.32 32.47 -33.68
C ALA A 613 -41.22 33.55 -33.49
N GLU A 614 -41.01 34.37 -34.51
CA GLU A 614 -40.16 35.56 -34.44
C GLU A 614 -40.65 36.54 -33.36
N GLU A 615 -39.86 36.72 -32.30
CA GLU A 615 -40.12 37.75 -31.31
C GLU A 615 -39.40 39.06 -31.73
N LYS A 616 -40.19 40.10 -32.05
CA LYS A 616 -39.68 41.45 -32.39
C LYS A 616 -38.95 42.09 -31.19
N PRO A 617 -37.85 42.84 -31.40
CA PRO A 617 -37.07 43.41 -30.31
C PRO A 617 -37.77 44.61 -29.66
N LYS A 618 -37.88 44.59 -28.32
CA LYS A 618 -38.30 45.76 -27.51
C LYS A 618 -37.09 46.68 -27.22
N PRO A 619 -37.30 48.01 -27.11
CA PRO A 619 -36.21 48.98 -27.00
C PRO A 619 -35.53 48.98 -25.61
N GLN A 620 -34.19 49.05 -25.63
CA GLN A 620 -33.33 49.04 -24.45
C GLN A 620 -33.50 50.32 -23.60
N LYS A 621 -33.83 50.15 -22.31
CA LYS A 621 -33.65 51.21 -21.30
C LYS A 621 -32.24 51.11 -20.69
N LYS A 622 -31.49 52.21 -20.75
CA LYS A 622 -30.16 52.38 -20.13
C LYS A 622 -30.22 52.07 -18.63
N ARG A 623 -29.49 51.03 -18.19
CA ARG A 623 -29.29 50.71 -16.77
C ARG A 623 -28.00 51.35 -16.27
N ARG A 624 -28.10 52.15 -15.20
CA ARG A 624 -26.96 52.69 -14.44
C ARG A 624 -26.14 51.56 -13.82
N VAL A 625 -24.82 51.65 -13.93
CA VAL A 625 -23.84 50.75 -13.30
C VAL A 625 -23.95 50.87 -11.77
N LYS A 626 -24.20 49.75 -11.08
CA LYS A 626 -23.96 49.59 -9.63
C LYS A 626 -22.84 48.58 -9.43
N LYS A 627 -21.90 48.92 -8.53
CA LYS A 627 -20.70 48.15 -8.16
C LYS A 627 -21.03 46.70 -7.76
N ALA A 628 -20.12 45.79 -8.07
CA ALA A 628 -20.18 44.36 -7.76
C ALA A 628 -20.19 44.09 -6.24
N PRO A 629 -20.91 43.06 -5.75
CA PRO A 629 -20.80 42.60 -4.38
C PRO A 629 -19.62 41.63 -4.19
N VAL A 630 -19.02 41.73 -3.00
CA VAL A 630 -17.91 40.92 -2.48
C VAL A 630 -18.37 39.46 -2.32
N VAL A 631 -17.56 38.51 -2.80
CA VAL A 631 -17.74 37.06 -2.59
C VAL A 631 -17.28 36.71 -1.18
N GLY A 632 -18.17 36.08 -0.39
CA GLY A 632 -17.84 35.54 0.94
C GLY A 632 -17.02 34.24 0.87
N PRO A 633 -16.30 33.87 1.93
CA PRO A 633 -15.36 32.76 1.90
C PRO A 633 -16.07 31.39 1.84
N ILE A 634 -15.47 30.50 1.07
CA ILE A 634 -15.82 29.08 0.91
C ILE A 634 -15.45 28.34 2.21
N LEU A 635 -16.35 27.46 2.68
CA LEU A 635 -16.15 26.61 3.86
C LEU A 635 -14.88 25.72 3.71
N PRO A 636 -14.07 25.52 4.76
CA PRO A 636 -12.90 24.66 4.69
C PRO A 636 -13.29 23.16 4.77
N GLU A 637 -12.53 22.33 4.05
CA GLU A 637 -12.58 20.87 4.11
C GLU A 637 -12.21 20.33 5.51
N PRO A 638 -12.75 19.18 5.94
CA PRO A 638 -12.33 18.55 7.18
C PRO A 638 -10.93 17.94 7.03
N SER A 639 -9.97 18.50 7.78
CA SER A 639 -8.59 18.06 7.86
C SER A 639 -8.47 16.62 8.37
N SER A 640 -7.70 15.82 7.64
CA SER A 640 -7.11 14.56 8.09
C SER A 640 -6.28 14.76 9.36
N GLY A 641 -6.73 14.19 10.48
CA GLY A 641 -5.95 14.07 11.70
C GLY A 641 -5.03 12.87 11.64
N SER A 642 -3.73 13.14 11.61
CA SER A 642 -2.66 12.21 11.91
C SER A 642 -2.51 12.02 13.42
N VAL A 643 -2.70 10.79 13.90
CA VAL A 643 -1.89 10.14 14.96
C VAL A 643 -1.53 8.75 14.47
#